data_AF-A0A813CP06-F1
#
_entry.id   AF-A0A813CP06-F1
#
_cell.length_a   1.000
_cell.length_b   1.000
_cell.length_c   1.000
_cell.angle_alpha   90.00
_cell.angle_beta   90.00
_cell.angle_gamma   90.00
#
_symmetry.space_group_name_H-M   'P 1'
#
loop_
_entity.id
_entity.type
_entity.pdbx_description
1 polymer ?
#
loop_
_entity_poly.entity_id
_entity_poly.type
_entity_poly.pdbx_seq_one_letter_code
_entity_poly.pdbx_strand_id
1 'polypeptide(L)'
;MAMEKATALLKGLPSSKVHTSLSAAVSAANSSEEGKCWAALQLGSSTLSEVQTALQQGSKHLAVLLVATQKPVSQLEVLRAMEYGGVYVAAGDLESSGSLLKEAAGYMEGPAFVLVAPAETIKGDENWTSFTYDPRKEDKGLPAFSTDSVRVRQEIQGFLSRESLLTLIAKKSLPSATAADGGDAAALSEGLAAASKTVTILYSSDTGHAEECAKAVARQCRNGGFASSAVRCGTMDSFDVAALASEPLVVFCVATAGKGEFCGNGRNMFGKLQERSDLSLSDLKYCIFGLGDSHYWGKGTEESKFNFAKPARDLDDLLEKMGAQRMMPTGFGDDQDTDQYHTGFAEWKGQLFSRLGVDKADAAGGGDDGPVKTDEQIKVETKQLRGSMKESLDDVTTGQIPFQDTKLIKSHGSYQQDDRDLREERQKMGVENAFSFMIRIRLPGGFCTAEQWIAMDDICQNFANGTLKITTRQTWQVHGVLKRNVKATMRAMNKACMDTLAACGDVCRNVLCTSRPDVCSKELHAEILHYTYEIHDHCLPRSGAYHEIFLMQGPEMAEKIQIMGSLPVEEEPLYGLTYLPRKFKVAVAIPPSNDVDLFAHCAGFIAIIQNGKLLGFNVAVGGGLGFTHNNQKTHPRLADVIGFCKPGDAKYVCECILTVARDFGDRTGRKHARVKYTV
;
A
#
# COMPACT_ATOMS: atom_id res chain seq x y z
N MET A 1 -14.81 -25.78 -46.23
CA MET A 1 -15.52 -26.79 -45.42
C MET A 1 -15.99 -26.26 -44.06
N ALA A 2 -15.14 -26.04 -43.04
CA ALA A 2 -15.60 -25.63 -41.70
C ALA A 2 -16.38 -24.29 -41.68
N MET A 3 -15.85 -23.25 -42.35
CA MET A 3 -16.51 -21.95 -42.49
C MET A 3 -17.85 -22.02 -43.23
N GLU A 4 -17.95 -22.83 -44.28
CA GLU A 4 -19.19 -23.01 -45.05
C GLU A 4 -20.27 -23.68 -44.21
N LYS A 5 -19.89 -24.70 -43.44
CA LYS A 5 -20.78 -25.40 -42.51
C LYS A 5 -21.29 -24.46 -41.40
N ALA A 6 -20.39 -23.68 -40.79
CA ALA A 6 -20.75 -22.66 -39.79
C ALA A 6 -21.71 -21.61 -40.37
N THR A 7 -21.45 -21.13 -41.59
CA THR A 7 -22.30 -20.16 -42.29
C THR A 7 -23.68 -20.75 -42.61
N ALA A 8 -23.75 -22.02 -43.02
CA ALA A 8 -25.01 -22.71 -43.28
C ALA A 8 -25.87 -22.88 -42.02
N LEU A 9 -25.24 -23.19 -40.87
CA LEU A 9 -25.93 -23.25 -39.58
C LEU A 9 -26.56 -21.91 -39.21
N LEU A 10 -25.84 -20.81 -39.40
CA LEU A 10 -26.37 -19.46 -39.13
C LEU A 10 -27.54 -19.07 -40.05
N LYS A 11 -27.46 -19.42 -41.34
CA LYS A 11 -28.55 -19.15 -42.30
C LYS A 11 -29.83 -19.91 -41.98
N GLY A 12 -29.75 -21.01 -41.23
CA GLY A 12 -30.90 -21.77 -40.75
C GLY A 12 -31.58 -21.20 -39.51
N LEU A 13 -31.05 -20.14 -38.89
CA LEU A 13 -31.61 -19.55 -37.67
C LEU A 13 -32.73 -18.53 -38.01
N PRO A 14 -33.84 -18.52 -37.24
CA PRO A 14 -34.92 -17.54 -37.44
C PRO A 14 -34.41 -16.11 -37.28
N SER A 15 -34.87 -15.21 -38.17
CA SER A 15 -34.59 -13.77 -38.12
C SER A 15 -33.10 -13.39 -38.10
N SER A 16 -32.19 -14.30 -38.48
CA SER A 16 -30.75 -14.05 -38.48
C SER A 16 -30.28 -13.62 -39.87
N LYS A 17 -29.52 -12.52 -39.94
CA LYS A 17 -28.89 -12.02 -41.18
C LYS A 17 -27.40 -12.34 -41.12
N VAL A 18 -26.85 -13.03 -42.13
CA VAL A 18 -25.44 -13.47 -42.11
C VAL A 18 -24.64 -12.67 -43.13
N HIS A 19 -23.54 -12.08 -42.68
CA HIS A 19 -22.63 -11.26 -43.46
C HIS A 19 -21.23 -11.88 -43.50
N THR A 20 -20.50 -11.63 -44.60
CA THR A 20 -19.17 -12.17 -44.86
C THR A 20 -18.03 -11.29 -44.33
N SER A 21 -18.33 -10.10 -43.82
CA SER A 21 -17.37 -9.21 -43.16
C SER A 21 -17.97 -8.61 -41.90
N LEU A 22 -17.09 -8.30 -40.94
CA LEU A 22 -17.48 -7.68 -39.68
C LEU A 22 -18.07 -6.28 -39.89
N SER A 23 -17.47 -5.48 -40.77
CA SER A 23 -17.94 -4.12 -41.10
C SER A 23 -19.38 -4.10 -41.65
N ALA A 24 -19.72 -5.06 -42.52
CA ALA A 24 -21.07 -5.18 -43.06
C ALA A 24 -22.08 -5.62 -41.98
N ALA A 25 -21.68 -6.55 -41.10
CA ALA A 25 -22.52 -6.98 -39.99
C ALA A 25 -22.79 -5.83 -39.00
N VAL A 26 -21.77 -5.02 -38.67
CA VAL A 26 -21.92 -3.85 -37.78
C VAL A 26 -22.86 -2.81 -38.39
N SER A 27 -22.69 -2.46 -39.65
CA SER A 27 -23.56 -1.50 -40.34
C SER A 27 -25.01 -1.98 -40.41
N ALA A 28 -25.22 -3.27 -40.66
CA ALA A 28 -26.55 -3.89 -40.65
C ALA A 28 -27.13 -3.94 -39.23
N ALA A 29 -26.32 -4.27 -38.21
CA ALA A 29 -26.76 -4.35 -36.82
C ALA A 29 -27.21 -2.98 -36.28
N ASN A 30 -26.54 -1.89 -36.69
CA ASN A 30 -26.89 -0.53 -36.29
C ASN A 30 -28.16 0.01 -36.95
N SER A 31 -28.64 -0.64 -38.02
CA SER A 31 -29.84 -0.24 -38.76
C SER A 31 -31.00 -1.24 -38.64
N SER A 32 -30.79 -2.37 -37.97
CA SER A 32 -31.80 -3.43 -37.83
C SER A 32 -32.57 -3.27 -36.53
N GLU A 33 -33.89 -3.36 -36.59
CA GLU A 33 -34.77 -3.38 -35.40
C GLU A 33 -35.21 -4.82 -35.01
N GLU A 34 -35.02 -5.78 -35.92
CA GLU A 34 -35.40 -7.18 -35.73
C GLU A 34 -34.23 -8.14 -36.00
N GLY A 35 -34.05 -9.12 -35.12
CA GLY A 35 -33.12 -10.23 -35.30
C GLY A 35 -31.64 -9.89 -35.09
N LYS A 36 -30.77 -10.90 -35.26
CA LYS A 36 -29.31 -10.77 -35.13
C LYS A 36 -28.63 -10.64 -36.47
N CYS A 37 -27.68 -9.72 -36.57
CA CYS A 37 -26.76 -9.59 -37.69
C CYS A 37 -25.44 -10.29 -37.34
N TRP A 38 -25.20 -11.42 -37.98
CA TRP A 38 -24.04 -12.28 -37.76
C TRP A 38 -22.88 -11.94 -38.70
N ALA A 39 -21.68 -11.82 -38.15
CA ALA A 39 -20.43 -11.98 -38.89
C ALA A 39 -19.87 -13.38 -38.64
N ALA A 40 -19.66 -14.16 -39.70
CA ALA A 40 -18.97 -15.45 -39.62
C ALA A 40 -17.53 -15.27 -40.10
N LEU A 41 -16.56 -15.45 -39.19
CA LEU A 41 -15.14 -15.18 -39.47
C LEU A 41 -14.28 -16.40 -39.10
N GLN A 42 -13.21 -16.60 -39.85
CA GLN A 42 -12.19 -17.56 -39.47
C GLN A 42 -11.29 -16.94 -38.39
N LEU A 43 -10.96 -17.71 -37.36
CA LEU A 43 -10.11 -17.23 -36.28
C LEU A 43 -8.69 -16.94 -36.80
N GLY A 44 -8.21 -15.72 -36.56
CA GLY A 44 -6.86 -15.25 -36.90
C GLY A 44 -6.39 -14.17 -35.94
N SER A 45 -5.10 -13.84 -35.98
CA SER A 45 -4.47 -12.89 -35.04
C SER A 45 -5.03 -11.46 -35.13
N SER A 46 -5.42 -10.98 -36.32
CA SER A 46 -6.05 -9.66 -36.49
C SER A 46 -7.55 -9.68 -36.22
N THR A 47 -8.23 -10.80 -36.51
CA THR A 47 -9.69 -10.92 -36.43
C THR A 47 -10.24 -10.67 -35.03
N LEU A 48 -9.53 -11.12 -33.98
CA LEU A 48 -9.98 -10.96 -32.60
C LEU A 48 -10.00 -9.49 -32.15
N SER A 49 -8.97 -8.72 -32.51
CA SER A 49 -8.89 -7.29 -32.19
C SER A 49 -9.98 -6.50 -32.92
N GLU A 50 -10.26 -6.84 -34.17
CA GLU A 50 -11.36 -6.24 -34.94
C GLU A 50 -12.72 -6.54 -34.29
N VAL A 51 -12.94 -7.79 -33.84
CA VAL A 51 -14.18 -8.19 -33.17
C VAL A 51 -14.35 -7.47 -31.84
N GLN A 52 -13.29 -7.35 -31.03
CA GLN A 52 -13.36 -6.59 -29.77
C GLN A 52 -13.71 -5.13 -30.03
N THR A 53 -13.11 -4.51 -31.04
CA THR A 53 -13.42 -3.13 -31.46
C THR A 53 -14.88 -3.00 -31.91
N ALA A 54 -15.41 -3.98 -32.65
CA ALA A 54 -16.80 -3.99 -33.09
C ALA A 54 -17.79 -4.22 -31.95
N LEU A 55 -17.45 -5.07 -30.96
CA LEU A 55 -18.24 -5.22 -29.74
C LEU A 55 -18.29 -3.89 -29.00
N GLN A 56 -17.15 -3.20 -28.82
CA GLN A 56 -17.07 -1.88 -28.17
C GLN A 56 -18.03 -0.82 -28.75
N GLN A 57 -18.35 -0.89 -30.04
CA GLN A 57 -19.17 0.08 -30.75
C GLN A 57 -20.68 0.05 -30.43
N GLY A 58 -21.20 -0.86 -29.59
CA GLY A 58 -22.53 -0.64 -28.98
C GLY A 58 -23.74 -1.40 -29.50
N SER A 59 -23.62 -2.30 -30.48
CA SER A 59 -24.80 -2.81 -31.17
C SER A 59 -25.43 -4.05 -30.53
N LYS A 60 -26.63 -3.90 -29.95
CA LYS A 60 -27.39 -5.02 -29.36
C LYS A 60 -27.78 -6.11 -30.37
N HIS A 61 -27.83 -5.78 -31.67
CA HIS A 61 -28.17 -6.72 -32.74
C HIS A 61 -26.94 -7.44 -33.33
N LEU A 62 -25.73 -7.07 -32.92
CA LEU A 62 -24.52 -7.70 -33.43
C LEU A 62 -24.36 -9.11 -32.84
N ALA A 63 -23.99 -10.06 -33.70
CA ALA A 63 -23.53 -11.37 -33.30
C ALA A 63 -22.28 -11.74 -34.12
N VAL A 64 -21.32 -12.41 -33.50
CA VAL A 64 -20.09 -12.83 -34.16
C VAL A 64 -19.85 -14.31 -33.89
N LEU A 65 -19.62 -15.06 -34.96
CA LEU A 65 -19.24 -16.47 -34.93
C LEU A 65 -17.80 -16.60 -35.44
N LEU A 66 -16.91 -17.09 -34.57
CA LEU A 66 -15.54 -17.43 -34.94
C LEU A 66 -15.38 -18.92 -35.12
N VAL A 67 -14.66 -19.31 -36.17
CA VAL A 67 -14.33 -20.71 -36.44
C VAL A 67 -12.82 -20.90 -36.30
N ALA A 68 -12.40 -21.64 -35.27
CA ALA A 68 -11.01 -22.03 -35.07
C ALA A 68 -10.69 -23.31 -35.85
N THR A 69 -9.68 -23.26 -36.72
CA THR A 69 -9.23 -24.42 -37.53
C THR A 69 -7.78 -24.82 -37.26
N GLN A 70 -7.14 -24.21 -36.25
CA GLN A 70 -5.74 -24.44 -35.88
C GLN A 70 -5.61 -24.73 -34.38
N LYS A 71 -4.64 -25.57 -33.99
CA LYS A 71 -4.28 -25.89 -32.59
C LYS A 71 -3.06 -25.08 -32.11
N PRO A 72 -2.96 -24.77 -30.80
CA PRO A 72 -3.99 -24.96 -29.77
C PRO A 72 -5.10 -23.92 -29.92
N VAL A 73 -6.33 -24.28 -29.55
CA VAL A 73 -7.47 -23.38 -29.69
C VAL A 73 -7.56 -22.47 -28.46
N SER A 74 -7.15 -21.22 -28.61
CA SER A 74 -7.23 -20.23 -27.52
C SER A 74 -8.68 -19.85 -27.22
N GLN A 75 -9.16 -20.25 -26.04
CA GLN A 75 -10.50 -19.88 -25.55
C GLN A 75 -10.47 -18.59 -24.71
N LEU A 76 -9.30 -18.16 -24.25
CA LEU A 76 -9.11 -16.96 -23.43
C LEU A 76 -9.60 -15.69 -24.15
N GLU A 77 -9.44 -15.64 -25.47
CA GLU A 77 -9.85 -14.51 -26.30
C GLU A 77 -11.37 -14.36 -26.41
N VAL A 78 -12.10 -15.46 -26.19
CA VAL A 78 -13.57 -15.47 -26.13
C VAL A 78 -14.06 -15.00 -24.77
N LEU A 79 -13.32 -15.35 -23.72
CA LEU A 79 -13.57 -14.83 -22.38
C LEU A 79 -13.41 -13.31 -22.33
N ARG A 80 -12.48 -12.73 -23.10
CA ARG A 80 -12.36 -11.27 -23.23
C ARG A 80 -13.60 -10.58 -23.80
N ALA A 81 -14.49 -11.28 -24.52
CA ALA A 81 -15.75 -10.66 -24.94
C ALA A 81 -16.72 -10.42 -23.77
N MET A 82 -16.51 -11.08 -22.62
CA MET A 82 -17.25 -10.81 -21.39
C MET A 82 -16.96 -9.38 -20.88
N GLU A 83 -15.77 -8.82 -21.22
CA GLU A 83 -15.37 -7.42 -20.92
C GLU A 83 -16.35 -6.38 -21.42
N TYR A 84 -17.18 -6.75 -22.40
CA TYR A 84 -18.12 -5.86 -23.02
C TYR A 84 -19.51 -5.80 -22.33
N GLY A 85 -19.68 -6.42 -21.16
CA GLY A 85 -20.80 -6.17 -20.23
C GLY A 85 -22.21 -6.31 -20.82
N GLY A 86 -22.84 -7.46 -20.59
CA GLY A 86 -24.13 -7.80 -21.21
C GLY A 86 -23.96 -8.46 -22.58
N VAL A 87 -22.89 -9.23 -22.76
CA VAL A 87 -22.63 -10.03 -23.95
C VAL A 87 -22.92 -11.49 -23.65
N TYR A 88 -23.62 -12.16 -24.55
CA TYR A 88 -23.73 -13.61 -24.53
C TYR A 88 -22.45 -14.22 -25.10
N VAL A 89 -21.79 -15.12 -24.37
CA VAL A 89 -20.51 -15.69 -24.77
C VAL A 89 -20.59 -17.21 -24.71
N ALA A 90 -20.15 -17.90 -25.76
CA ALA A 90 -20.12 -19.36 -25.71
C ALA A 90 -19.01 -19.97 -26.58
N ALA A 91 -18.53 -21.15 -26.18
CA ALA A 91 -17.60 -21.96 -26.94
C ALA A 91 -18.13 -23.39 -27.06
N GLY A 92 -18.00 -23.99 -28.25
CA GLY A 92 -18.48 -25.36 -28.45
C GLY A 92 -17.97 -26.01 -29.72
N ASP A 93 -18.13 -27.32 -29.82
CA ASP A 93 -17.79 -28.09 -31.02
C ASP A 93 -18.72 -27.74 -32.18
N LEU A 94 -18.16 -27.59 -33.39
CA LEU A 94 -18.89 -27.14 -34.58
C LEU A 94 -20.02 -28.11 -34.98
N GLU A 95 -19.86 -29.41 -34.73
CA GLU A 95 -20.85 -30.43 -35.05
C GLU A 95 -22.06 -30.39 -34.10
N SER A 96 -21.86 -29.97 -32.84
CA SER A 96 -22.91 -29.92 -31.81
C SER A 96 -23.37 -28.51 -31.42
N SER A 97 -22.89 -27.45 -32.07
CA SER A 97 -23.16 -26.05 -31.67
C SER A 97 -24.58 -25.54 -32.00
N GLY A 98 -25.46 -26.39 -32.55
CA GLY A 98 -26.78 -25.97 -33.02
C GLY A 98 -27.71 -25.40 -31.93
N SER A 99 -27.69 -25.93 -30.71
CA SER A 99 -28.44 -25.39 -29.57
C SER A 99 -27.84 -24.05 -29.10
N LEU A 100 -26.52 -24.00 -28.98
CA LEU A 100 -25.75 -22.84 -28.56
C LEU A 100 -25.96 -21.64 -29.50
N LEU A 101 -25.97 -21.88 -30.81
CA LEU A 101 -26.22 -20.82 -31.81
C LEU A 101 -27.67 -20.31 -31.76
N LYS A 102 -28.65 -21.18 -31.44
CA LYS A 102 -30.05 -20.76 -31.22
C LYS A 102 -30.19 -19.90 -29.97
N GLU A 103 -29.52 -20.27 -28.88
CA GLU A 103 -29.49 -19.47 -27.65
C GLU A 103 -28.88 -18.09 -27.88
N ALA A 104 -27.75 -18.03 -28.59
CA ALA A 104 -27.08 -16.79 -28.99
C ALA A 104 -27.95 -15.91 -29.90
N ALA A 105 -28.66 -16.51 -30.86
CA ALA A 105 -29.58 -15.80 -31.75
C ALA A 105 -30.80 -15.22 -31.01
N GLY A 106 -31.24 -15.89 -29.93
CA GLY A 106 -32.34 -15.43 -29.08
C GLY A 106 -31.94 -14.40 -28.01
N TYR A 107 -30.66 -14.05 -27.90
CA TYR A 107 -30.18 -13.06 -26.94
C TYR A 107 -30.29 -11.63 -27.49
N MET A 108 -31.43 -10.96 -27.26
CA MET A 108 -31.72 -9.63 -27.83
C MET A 108 -31.30 -8.43 -26.95
N GLU A 109 -30.85 -8.68 -25.72
CA GLU A 109 -30.52 -7.64 -24.73
C GLU A 109 -29.12 -7.02 -24.94
N GLY A 110 -28.26 -7.68 -25.69
CA GLY A 110 -26.91 -7.21 -26.01
C GLY A 110 -26.25 -8.06 -27.10
N PRO A 111 -24.99 -7.82 -27.46
CA PRO A 111 -24.33 -8.58 -28.52
C PRO A 111 -24.06 -10.05 -28.13
N ALA A 112 -23.76 -10.89 -29.11
CA ALA A 112 -23.43 -12.30 -28.89
C ALA A 112 -22.08 -12.67 -29.54
N PHE A 113 -21.26 -13.44 -28.84
CA PHE A 113 -19.98 -13.93 -29.32
C PHE A 113 -19.86 -15.44 -29.13
N VAL A 114 -19.58 -16.14 -30.22
CA VAL A 114 -19.51 -17.60 -30.23
C VAL A 114 -18.24 -18.06 -30.90
N LEU A 115 -17.48 -18.94 -30.24
CA LEU A 115 -16.35 -19.66 -30.82
C LEU A 115 -16.71 -21.12 -31.05
N VAL A 116 -16.47 -21.60 -32.28
CA VAL A 116 -16.60 -23.00 -32.62
C VAL A 116 -15.31 -23.55 -33.22
N ALA A 117 -15.02 -24.82 -32.96
CA ALA A 117 -13.90 -25.53 -33.56
C ALA A 117 -14.40 -26.89 -34.08
N PRO A 118 -13.90 -27.39 -35.22
CA PRO A 118 -14.19 -28.75 -35.67
C PRO A 118 -13.61 -29.81 -34.73
N ALA A 119 -14.28 -30.95 -34.58
CA ALA A 119 -13.84 -32.05 -33.73
C ALA A 119 -12.38 -32.50 -33.96
N GLU A 120 -11.88 -32.50 -35.20
CA GLU A 120 -10.47 -32.80 -35.52
C GLU A 120 -9.47 -31.79 -34.93
N THR A 121 -9.90 -30.53 -34.81
CA THR A 121 -9.13 -29.42 -34.23
C THR A 121 -9.17 -29.46 -32.70
N ILE A 122 -10.16 -30.12 -32.12
CA ILE A 122 -10.29 -30.28 -30.66
C ILE A 122 -9.54 -31.53 -30.18
N LYS A 123 -9.51 -32.60 -30.99
CA LYS A 123 -8.97 -33.91 -30.59
C LYS A 123 -7.52 -33.82 -30.10
N GLY A 124 -7.28 -34.03 -28.81
CA GLY A 124 -5.94 -33.98 -28.20
C GLY A 124 -5.47 -32.58 -27.77
N ASP A 125 -6.35 -31.57 -27.84
CA ASP A 125 -6.15 -30.30 -27.16
C ASP A 125 -6.74 -30.38 -25.74
N GLU A 126 -5.89 -30.62 -24.74
CA GLU A 126 -6.30 -30.67 -23.33
C GLU A 126 -6.84 -29.32 -22.83
N ASN A 127 -6.62 -28.23 -23.59
CA ASN A 127 -7.05 -26.89 -23.23
C ASN A 127 -8.46 -26.54 -23.72
N TRP A 128 -9.04 -27.31 -24.64
CA TRP A 128 -10.39 -27.03 -25.17
C TRP A 128 -11.49 -27.54 -24.22
N THR A 129 -12.48 -26.69 -23.93
CA THR A 129 -13.71 -27.09 -23.25
C THR A 129 -14.92 -26.29 -23.74
N SER A 130 -16.06 -26.95 -23.96
CA SER A 130 -17.32 -26.25 -24.19
C SER A 130 -17.80 -25.49 -22.96
N PHE A 131 -18.32 -24.28 -23.16
CA PHE A 131 -18.94 -23.47 -22.11
C PHE A 131 -19.95 -22.48 -22.68
N THR A 132 -20.85 -22.00 -21.83
CA THR A 132 -21.81 -20.94 -22.14
C THR A 132 -21.90 -19.95 -20.98
N TYR A 133 -21.99 -18.67 -21.33
CA TYR A 133 -22.29 -17.56 -20.45
C TYR A 133 -23.50 -16.78 -20.99
N ASP A 134 -24.59 -16.79 -20.21
CA ASP A 134 -25.83 -16.07 -20.52
C ASP A 134 -26.19 -15.13 -19.36
N PRO A 135 -25.98 -13.81 -19.51
CA PRO A 135 -26.21 -12.86 -18.42
C PRO A 135 -27.68 -12.78 -17.97
N ARG A 136 -28.65 -13.18 -18.79
CA ARG A 136 -30.09 -13.17 -18.41
C ARG A 136 -30.44 -14.13 -17.29
N LYS A 137 -29.60 -15.13 -17.06
CA LYS A 137 -29.82 -16.13 -16.01
C LYS A 137 -29.56 -15.53 -14.64
N GLU A 138 -28.64 -14.57 -14.53
CA GLU A 138 -28.38 -13.83 -13.28
C GLU A 138 -29.62 -13.05 -12.82
N ASP A 139 -30.33 -12.39 -13.75
CA ASP A 139 -31.60 -11.70 -13.45
C ASP A 139 -32.70 -12.64 -12.93
N LYS A 140 -32.55 -13.95 -13.15
CA LYS A 140 -33.46 -15.00 -12.69
C LYS A 140 -32.92 -15.79 -11.49
N GLY A 141 -31.79 -15.37 -10.91
CA GLY A 141 -31.14 -16.06 -9.79
C GLY A 141 -30.51 -17.41 -10.15
N LEU A 142 -30.27 -17.67 -11.43
CA LEU A 142 -29.62 -18.87 -11.94
C LEU A 142 -28.16 -18.58 -12.31
N PRO A 143 -27.26 -19.59 -12.29
CA PRO A 143 -25.88 -19.39 -12.73
C PRO A 143 -25.84 -18.95 -14.21
N ALA A 144 -25.31 -17.75 -14.49
CA ALA A 144 -25.06 -17.29 -15.86
C ALA A 144 -24.07 -18.17 -16.61
N PHE A 145 -23.12 -18.76 -15.88
CA PHE A 145 -22.06 -19.57 -16.45
C PHE A 145 -22.33 -21.08 -16.31
N SER A 146 -22.13 -21.82 -17.40
CA SER A 146 -22.27 -23.28 -17.47
C SER A 146 -21.10 -23.91 -18.21
N THR A 147 -20.42 -24.86 -17.56
CA THR A 147 -19.38 -25.71 -18.16
C THR A 147 -19.24 -26.99 -17.34
N ASP A 148 -18.77 -28.06 -18.00
CA ASP A 148 -18.41 -29.33 -17.36
C ASP A 148 -16.96 -29.33 -16.83
N SER A 149 -16.13 -28.35 -17.19
CA SER A 149 -14.72 -28.27 -16.77
C SER A 149 -14.51 -27.43 -15.51
N VAL A 150 -13.89 -28.04 -14.50
CA VAL A 150 -13.48 -27.36 -13.27
C VAL A 150 -12.39 -26.31 -13.55
N ARG A 151 -11.45 -26.57 -14.49
CA ARG A 151 -10.38 -25.64 -14.85
C ARG A 151 -10.94 -24.36 -15.45
N VAL A 152 -11.79 -24.48 -16.46
CA VAL A 152 -12.37 -23.32 -17.15
C VAL A 152 -13.29 -22.55 -16.21
N ARG A 153 -14.00 -23.22 -15.29
CA ARG A 153 -14.73 -22.55 -14.21
C ARG A 153 -13.79 -21.73 -13.32
N GLN A 154 -12.61 -22.21 -12.96
CA GLN A 154 -11.63 -21.47 -12.16
C GLN A 154 -10.95 -20.33 -12.93
N GLU A 155 -10.59 -20.55 -14.20
CA GLU A 155 -10.03 -19.52 -15.09
C GLU A 155 -11.02 -18.40 -15.33
N ILE A 156 -12.29 -18.74 -15.56
CA ILE A 156 -13.39 -17.79 -15.74
C ILE A 156 -13.78 -17.15 -14.43
N GLN A 157 -13.76 -17.87 -13.31
CA GLN A 157 -13.95 -17.26 -12.00
C GLN A 157 -12.81 -16.27 -11.69
N GLY A 158 -11.57 -16.59 -12.07
CA GLY A 158 -10.42 -15.68 -12.01
C GLY A 158 -10.51 -14.51 -13.00
N PHE A 159 -11.10 -14.73 -14.18
CA PHE A 159 -11.32 -13.73 -15.22
C PHE A 159 -12.45 -12.77 -14.83
N LEU A 160 -13.62 -13.29 -14.47
CA LEU A 160 -14.79 -12.56 -13.98
C LEU A 160 -14.53 -11.88 -12.64
N SER A 161 -13.69 -12.42 -11.75
CA SER A 161 -13.30 -11.70 -10.53
C SER A 161 -12.39 -10.50 -10.82
N ARG A 162 -11.65 -10.48 -11.94
CA ARG A 162 -10.95 -9.28 -12.45
C ARG A 162 -11.93 -8.27 -13.09
N GLU A 163 -13.04 -8.76 -13.62
CA GLU A 163 -14.00 -8.00 -14.45
C GLU A 163 -15.21 -7.45 -13.69
N SER A 164 -15.81 -8.19 -12.73
CA SER A 164 -16.84 -7.70 -11.81
C SER A 164 -16.38 -6.47 -11.02
N LEU A 165 -15.07 -6.26 -10.92
CA LEU A 165 -14.45 -5.09 -10.33
C LEU A 165 -14.53 -3.83 -11.22
N LEU A 166 -14.56 -3.98 -12.56
CA LEU A 166 -14.49 -2.89 -13.54
C LEU A 166 -15.85 -2.63 -14.21
N THR A 167 -16.65 -3.66 -14.45
CA THR A 167 -17.85 -3.57 -15.30
C THR A 167 -19.10 -3.09 -14.54
N LEU A 168 -19.14 -3.25 -13.22
CA LEU A 168 -20.16 -2.65 -12.33
C LEU A 168 -19.90 -1.16 -12.00
N ILE A 169 -18.81 -0.56 -12.51
CA ILE A 169 -18.50 0.86 -12.37
C ILE A 169 -19.22 1.70 -13.46
N ALA A 170 -19.68 1.09 -14.56
CA ALA A 170 -20.10 1.82 -15.75
C ALA A 170 -21.63 1.95 -15.98
N LYS A 171 -22.50 1.26 -15.23
CA LYS A 171 -23.96 1.25 -15.52
C LYS A 171 -24.85 1.30 -14.26
N LYS A 172 -25.19 2.49 -13.75
CA LYS A 172 -26.59 2.95 -13.58
C LYS A 172 -26.70 4.37 -12.97
N SER A 173 -27.75 5.05 -13.42
CA SER A 173 -28.11 6.46 -13.26
C SER A 173 -28.87 6.79 -11.95
N LEU A 174 -28.65 8.02 -11.46
CA LEU A 174 -29.27 8.71 -10.31
C LEU A 174 -30.82 8.69 -10.27
N PRO A 175 -31.41 8.77 -9.06
CA PRO A 175 -32.10 10.00 -8.64
C PRO A 175 -31.76 10.52 -7.21
N SER A 176 -32.13 11.79 -6.99
CA SER A 176 -31.81 12.71 -5.87
C SER A 176 -32.80 12.67 -4.67
N ALA A 177 -32.45 13.42 -3.60
CA ALA A 177 -33.22 13.93 -2.43
C ALA A 177 -32.92 13.21 -1.08
N THR A 178 -32.82 13.82 0.12
CA THR A 178 -33.01 15.19 0.66
C THR A 178 -32.46 15.26 2.10
N ALA A 179 -32.29 16.49 2.61
CA ALA A 179 -31.78 16.89 3.93
C ALA A 179 -32.56 16.39 5.17
N ALA A 180 -31.91 16.43 6.34
CA ALA A 180 -32.53 16.62 7.64
C ALA A 180 -31.56 17.37 8.59
N ASP A 181 -32.15 18.16 9.48
CA ASP A 181 -31.68 19.38 10.11
C ASP A 181 -31.56 19.22 11.64
N GLY A 182 -30.76 20.09 12.27
CA GLY A 182 -30.97 20.70 13.60
C GLY A 182 -30.89 19.91 14.92
N GLY A 183 -30.04 20.43 15.84
CA GLY A 183 -30.31 20.49 17.29
C GLY A 183 -29.18 19.99 18.22
N ASP A 184 -28.41 20.86 18.88
CA ASP A 184 -28.84 21.50 20.13
C ASP A 184 -27.76 22.43 20.73
N ALA A 185 -28.15 23.70 20.96
CA ALA A 185 -27.33 24.76 21.54
C ALA A 185 -27.23 24.70 23.09
N ALA A 186 -27.67 23.59 23.71
CA ALA A 186 -27.60 23.38 25.16
C ALA A 186 -26.27 22.74 25.61
N ALA A 187 -25.53 22.07 24.71
CA ALA A 187 -24.20 21.51 25.00
C ALA A 187 -23.10 22.59 25.09
N LEU A 188 -23.38 23.80 24.60
CA LEU A 188 -22.43 24.89 24.54
C LEU A 188 -22.22 25.58 25.91
N SER A 189 -23.18 25.47 26.84
CA SER A 189 -23.07 26.12 28.16
C SER A 189 -22.43 25.22 29.23
N GLU A 190 -22.48 23.89 29.09
CA GLU A 190 -21.71 22.96 29.93
C GLU A 190 -20.21 22.96 29.59
N GLY A 191 -19.86 23.29 28.34
CA GLY A 191 -18.47 23.42 27.87
C GLY A 191 -17.66 24.58 28.48
N LEU A 192 -18.30 25.52 29.19
CA LEU A 192 -17.63 26.69 29.77
C LEU A 192 -17.27 26.55 31.26
N ALA A 193 -17.64 25.46 31.93
CA ALA A 193 -17.35 25.24 33.37
C ALA A 193 -16.13 24.34 33.65
N ALA A 194 -15.49 23.75 32.64
CA ALA A 194 -14.33 22.85 32.80
C ALA A 194 -12.97 23.54 32.56
N ALA A 195 -12.90 24.86 32.71
CA ALA A 195 -11.65 25.62 32.65
C ALA A 195 -10.86 25.47 33.97
N SER A 196 -9.87 24.57 34.02
CA SER A 196 -8.64 24.70 34.82
C SER A 196 -7.80 23.40 34.80
N LYS A 197 -7.15 23.12 33.67
CA LYS A 197 -5.99 22.22 33.61
C LYS A 197 -5.04 22.73 32.52
N THR A 198 -4.37 23.85 32.75
CA THR A 198 -3.31 24.33 31.84
C THR A 198 -1.98 23.67 32.19
N VAL A 199 -1.26 23.16 31.20
CA VAL A 199 0.08 22.59 31.34
C VAL A 199 0.99 23.22 30.31
N THR A 200 2.07 23.81 30.79
CA THR A 200 3.10 24.43 29.95
C THR A 200 4.31 23.53 29.90
N ILE A 201 4.81 23.24 28.70
CA ILE A 201 5.89 22.29 28.47
C ILE A 201 7.01 23.01 27.72
N LEU A 202 8.19 23.07 28.32
CA LEU A 202 9.33 23.82 27.82
C LEU A 202 10.51 22.88 27.59
N TYR A 203 11.25 23.08 26.50
CA TYR A 203 12.44 22.27 26.22
C TYR A 203 13.66 23.09 25.83
N SER A 204 14.84 22.51 26.10
CA SER A 204 16.14 22.97 25.65
C SER A 204 16.86 21.80 24.97
N SER A 205 17.16 21.94 23.67
CA SER A 205 17.60 20.87 22.78
C SER A 205 18.41 21.41 21.59
N ASP A 206 19.62 20.88 21.35
CA ASP A 206 20.40 21.16 20.12
C ASP A 206 20.21 20.05 19.06
N THR A 207 20.06 18.79 19.48
CA THR A 207 19.98 17.61 18.59
C THR A 207 18.56 17.08 18.37
N GLY A 208 17.58 17.61 19.10
CA GLY A 208 16.17 17.25 18.97
C GLY A 208 15.63 16.29 20.03
N HIS A 209 16.46 15.59 20.81
CA HIS A 209 15.97 14.58 21.77
C HIS A 209 15.10 15.14 22.91
N ALA A 210 15.48 16.28 23.49
CA ALA A 210 14.65 16.91 24.52
C ALA A 210 13.36 17.53 23.95
N GLU A 211 13.39 17.97 22.69
CA GLU A 211 12.21 18.41 21.95
C GLU A 211 11.24 17.24 21.71
N GLU A 212 11.75 16.06 21.34
CA GLU A 212 10.96 14.84 21.21
C GLU A 212 10.29 14.44 22.53
N CYS A 213 11.03 14.49 23.65
CA CYS A 213 10.47 14.24 24.98
C CYS A 213 9.35 15.23 25.32
N ALA A 214 9.56 16.53 25.11
CA ALA A 214 8.56 17.56 25.38
C ALA A 214 7.30 17.39 24.51
N LYS A 215 7.47 17.13 23.20
CA LYS A 215 6.36 16.85 22.29
C LYS A 215 5.61 15.57 22.68
N ALA A 216 6.30 14.55 23.17
CA ALA A 216 5.68 13.33 23.67
C ALA A 216 4.83 13.59 24.92
N VAL A 217 5.32 14.40 25.87
CA VAL A 217 4.52 14.83 27.04
C VAL A 217 3.31 15.66 26.58
N ALA A 218 3.49 16.62 25.67
CA ALA A 218 2.41 17.47 25.20
C ALA A 218 1.29 16.67 24.51
N ARG A 219 1.67 15.71 23.67
CA ARG A 219 0.74 14.80 23.01
C ARG A 219 -0.05 13.98 24.04
N GLN A 220 0.62 13.43 25.03
CA GLN A 220 -0.04 12.58 26.02
C GLN A 220 -0.91 13.37 27.01
N CYS A 221 -0.59 14.64 27.30
CA CYS A 221 -1.52 15.53 28.02
C CYS A 221 -2.80 15.77 27.22
N ARG A 222 -2.70 16.08 25.92
CA ARG A 222 -3.88 16.28 25.05
C ARG A 222 -4.74 15.02 24.97
N ASN A 223 -4.11 13.86 24.86
CA ASN A 223 -4.80 12.57 24.85
C ASN A 223 -5.39 12.19 26.21
N GLY A 224 -4.91 12.79 27.30
CA GLY A 224 -5.36 12.56 28.67
C GLY A 224 -6.52 13.46 29.13
N GLY A 225 -7.26 14.06 28.20
CA GLY A 225 -8.43 14.90 28.49
C GLY A 225 -8.11 16.38 28.77
N PHE A 226 -6.88 16.85 28.53
CA PHE A 226 -6.56 18.27 28.59
C PHE A 226 -7.00 18.94 27.28
N ALA A 227 -7.72 20.07 27.36
CA ALA A 227 -8.07 20.84 26.18
C ALA A 227 -6.80 21.28 25.41
N SER A 228 -6.83 21.22 24.08
CA SER A 228 -5.66 21.57 23.26
C SER A 228 -5.16 23.00 23.49
N SER A 229 -6.06 23.94 23.77
CA SER A 229 -5.74 25.33 24.15
C SER A 229 -5.06 25.44 25.52
N ALA A 230 -5.18 24.41 26.36
CA ALA A 230 -4.61 24.36 27.69
C ALA A 230 -3.23 23.68 27.73
N VAL A 231 -2.77 23.04 26.63
CA VAL A 231 -1.45 22.39 26.54
C VAL A 231 -0.51 23.18 25.64
N ARG A 232 0.39 23.96 26.26
CA ARG A 232 1.41 24.74 25.56
C ARG A 232 2.73 23.98 25.51
N CYS A 233 3.39 23.96 24.36
CA CYS A 233 4.69 23.32 24.18
C CYS A 233 5.59 24.24 23.33
N GLY A 234 6.79 24.55 23.82
CA GLY A 234 7.72 25.45 23.13
C GLY A 234 9.15 25.36 23.66
N THR A 235 10.05 26.12 23.05
CA THR A 235 11.43 26.23 23.56
C THR A 235 11.43 27.05 24.86
N MET A 236 12.40 26.78 25.74
CA MET A 236 12.61 27.57 26.94
C MET A 236 12.80 29.07 26.62
N ASP A 237 13.63 29.41 25.64
CA ASP A 237 13.92 30.80 25.30
C ASP A 237 12.77 31.55 24.61
N SER A 238 11.82 30.84 24.02
CA SER A 238 10.59 31.43 23.46
C SER A 238 9.53 31.76 24.52
N PHE A 239 9.72 31.33 25.77
CA PHE A 239 8.77 31.55 26.84
C PHE A 239 9.13 32.79 27.67
N ASP A 240 8.11 33.60 28.01
CA ASP A 240 8.32 34.75 28.87
C ASP A 240 8.52 34.31 30.33
N VAL A 241 9.70 34.57 30.87
CA VAL A 241 10.10 34.19 32.23
C VAL A 241 9.19 34.83 33.28
N ALA A 242 8.67 36.04 33.03
CA ALA A 242 7.75 36.70 33.97
C ALA A 242 6.41 35.96 34.06
N ALA A 243 5.99 35.28 32.99
CA ALA A 243 4.74 34.54 32.95
C ALA A 243 4.78 33.25 33.79
N LEU A 244 5.96 32.74 34.17
CA LEU A 244 6.10 31.52 34.99
C LEU A 244 5.39 31.62 36.34
N ALA A 245 5.32 32.81 36.94
CA ALA A 245 4.64 33.02 38.22
C ALA A 245 3.12 32.80 38.13
N SER A 246 2.55 32.90 36.92
CA SER A 246 1.12 32.70 36.65
C SER A 246 0.80 31.29 36.13
N GLU A 247 1.80 30.45 35.92
CA GLU A 247 1.61 29.09 35.42
C GLU A 247 1.30 28.12 36.57
N PRO A 248 0.21 27.34 36.49
CA PRO A 248 -0.11 26.36 37.53
C PRO A 248 0.80 25.12 37.48
N LEU A 249 1.30 24.76 36.30
CA LEU A 249 2.22 23.64 36.10
C LEU A 249 3.12 23.84 34.88
N VAL A 250 4.44 23.69 35.09
CA VAL A 250 5.43 23.68 34.01
C VAL A 250 6.24 22.38 33.99
N VAL A 251 6.38 21.76 32.82
CA VAL A 251 7.20 20.56 32.60
C VAL A 251 8.41 20.93 31.74
N PHE A 252 9.61 20.67 32.23
CA PHE A 252 10.86 20.96 31.54
C PHE A 252 11.50 19.68 30.99
N CYS A 253 11.90 19.69 29.73
CA CYS A 253 12.76 18.66 29.12
C CYS A 253 14.08 19.33 28.69
N VAL A 254 15.18 19.01 29.38
CA VAL A 254 16.44 19.78 29.27
C VAL A 254 17.57 18.86 28.85
N ALA A 255 18.13 19.07 27.66
CA ALA A 255 19.34 18.40 27.22
C ALA A 255 20.60 19.11 27.72
N THR A 256 21.67 18.33 27.82
CA THR A 256 23.00 18.80 28.18
C THR A 256 23.83 19.09 26.94
N ALA A 257 24.39 20.29 26.85
CA ALA A 257 25.35 20.68 25.81
C ALA A 257 26.78 20.72 26.37
N GLY A 258 27.75 20.27 25.57
CA GLY A 258 29.19 20.42 25.86
C GLY A 258 29.59 19.94 27.25
N LYS A 259 30.14 20.86 28.07
CA LYS A 259 30.64 20.60 29.43
C LYS A 259 29.59 20.84 30.52
N GLY A 260 28.36 20.36 30.30
CA GLY A 260 27.29 20.55 31.28
C GLY A 260 26.56 21.90 31.18
N GLU A 261 26.51 22.50 29.98
CA GLU A 261 25.82 23.76 29.71
C GLU A 261 24.39 23.52 29.16
N PHE A 262 23.52 24.52 29.24
CA PHE A 262 22.22 24.50 28.55
C PHE A 262 22.41 24.54 27.03
N CYS A 263 21.55 23.83 26.29
CA CYS A 263 21.44 23.95 24.84
C CYS A 263 21.06 25.37 24.41
N GLY A 264 21.34 25.71 23.15
CA GLY A 264 21.27 27.08 22.64
C GLY A 264 19.90 27.76 22.81
N ASN A 265 18.82 26.98 22.80
CA ASN A 265 17.42 27.43 22.93
C ASN A 265 16.85 27.38 24.36
N GLY A 266 17.69 27.22 25.38
CA GLY A 266 17.29 27.39 26.79
C GLY A 266 18.27 28.18 27.66
N ARG A 267 19.40 28.62 27.09
CA ARG A 267 20.45 29.33 27.82
C ARG A 267 20.01 30.72 28.26
N ASN A 268 19.20 31.41 27.45
CA ASN A 268 18.77 32.78 27.73
C ASN A 268 17.73 32.82 28.86
N MET A 269 16.75 31.90 28.84
CA MET A 269 15.75 31.74 29.89
C MET A 269 16.42 31.46 31.24
N PHE A 270 17.39 30.54 31.29
CA PHE A 270 18.11 30.23 32.53
C PHE A 270 18.88 31.44 33.07
N GLY A 271 19.62 32.16 32.21
CA GLY A 271 20.32 33.39 32.61
C GLY A 271 19.38 34.46 33.15
N LYS A 272 18.25 34.69 32.49
CA LYS A 272 17.21 35.64 32.95
C LYS A 272 16.60 35.24 34.29
N LEU A 273 16.41 33.94 34.56
CA LEU A 273 15.93 33.47 35.87
C LEU A 273 16.93 33.77 36.98
N GLN A 274 18.23 33.64 36.72
CA GLN A 274 19.28 33.93 37.71
C GLN A 274 19.37 35.42 38.09
N GLU A 275 19.04 36.31 37.16
CA GLU A 275 19.10 37.76 37.36
C GLU A 275 17.86 38.35 38.06
N ARG A 276 16.76 37.59 38.13
CA ARG A 276 15.45 38.06 38.65
C ARG A 276 15.25 37.67 40.12
N SER A 277 15.79 38.49 41.03
CA SER A 277 15.55 38.34 42.48
C SER A 277 14.17 38.80 42.94
N ASP A 278 13.40 39.45 42.08
CA ASP A 278 12.06 40.01 42.32
C ASP A 278 10.92 39.03 42.00
N LEU A 279 11.21 37.91 41.32
CA LEU A 279 10.22 36.94 40.88
C LEU A 279 10.05 35.81 41.91
N SER A 280 8.87 35.73 42.55
CA SER A 280 8.49 34.59 43.40
C SER A 280 7.67 33.58 42.59
N LEU A 281 8.03 32.30 42.68
CA LEU A 281 7.37 31.19 41.98
C LEU A 281 6.60 30.26 42.95
N SER A 282 6.18 30.77 44.11
CA SER A 282 5.51 30.00 45.18
C SER A 282 4.30 29.18 44.76
N ASP A 283 3.56 29.64 43.74
CA ASP A 283 2.36 29.01 43.23
C ASP A 283 2.62 28.07 42.03
N LEU A 284 3.85 28.07 41.50
CA LEU A 284 4.24 27.24 40.37
C LEU A 284 4.57 25.82 40.83
N LYS A 285 3.90 24.83 40.25
CA LYS A 285 4.34 23.43 40.29
C LYS A 285 5.23 23.11 39.10
N TYR A 286 6.27 22.31 39.28
CA TYR A 286 7.14 21.94 38.17
C TYR A 286 7.62 20.48 38.18
N CYS A 287 8.01 20.01 37.00
CA CYS A 287 8.65 18.71 36.77
C CYS A 287 9.81 18.88 35.80
N ILE A 288 10.91 18.13 35.98
CA ILE A 288 12.08 18.19 35.10
C ILE A 288 12.49 16.79 34.65
N PHE A 289 12.77 16.67 33.35
CA PHE A 289 13.45 15.54 32.76
C PHE A 289 14.74 16.00 32.09
N GLY A 290 15.89 15.52 32.59
CA GLY A 290 17.21 15.84 32.08
C GLY A 290 17.74 14.78 31.13
N LEU A 291 18.28 15.19 29.99
CA LEU A 291 18.95 14.31 29.03
C LEU A 291 20.45 14.59 29.01
N GLY A 292 21.25 13.54 28.89
CA GLY A 292 22.69 13.65 28.72
C GLY A 292 23.32 12.30 28.42
N ASP A 293 24.64 12.32 28.26
CA ASP A 293 25.45 11.13 28.05
C ASP A 293 26.52 11.08 29.15
N SER A 294 26.44 10.06 30.01
CA SER A 294 27.35 9.90 31.15
C SER A 294 28.81 9.61 30.75
N HIS A 295 29.08 9.34 29.47
CA HIS A 295 30.41 9.05 28.93
C HIS A 295 30.91 10.10 27.92
N TYR A 296 30.12 11.11 27.59
CA TYR A 296 30.42 12.09 26.54
C TYR A 296 31.74 12.83 26.75
N TRP A 297 31.94 13.40 27.95
CA TRP A 297 33.11 14.21 28.25
C TRP A 297 34.09 13.46 29.16
N GLY A 298 35.15 12.91 28.56
CA GLY A 298 36.18 12.20 29.30
C GLY A 298 35.91 10.70 29.50
N LYS A 299 35.09 10.07 28.64
CA LYS A 299 34.93 8.60 28.52
C LYS A 299 34.65 7.87 29.85
N GLY A 300 33.66 8.34 30.61
CA GLY A 300 33.23 7.68 31.85
C GLY A 300 34.06 8.02 33.10
N THR A 301 34.88 9.06 33.04
CA THR A 301 35.53 9.66 34.22
C THR A 301 34.52 10.29 35.18
N GLU A 302 34.94 10.57 36.42
CA GLU A 302 34.09 11.25 37.43
C GLU A 302 33.61 12.63 36.96
N GLU A 303 34.41 13.33 36.15
CA GLU A 303 34.01 14.60 35.52
C GLU A 303 32.88 14.42 34.48
N SER A 304 32.88 13.29 33.77
CA SER A 304 31.81 12.91 32.82
C SER A 304 30.48 12.70 33.55
N LYS A 305 30.52 11.99 34.68
CA LYS A 305 29.34 11.75 35.52
C LYS A 305 28.83 13.02 36.20
N PHE A 306 29.73 13.93 36.56
CA PHE A 306 29.35 15.22 37.12
C PHE A 306 28.60 16.11 36.11
N ASN A 307 29.03 16.09 34.85
CA ASN A 307 28.41 16.90 33.79
C ASN A 307 27.11 16.28 33.24
N PHE A 308 26.84 15.01 33.51
CA PHE A 308 25.62 14.32 33.08
C PHE A 308 24.35 14.99 33.62
N ALA A 309 23.48 15.43 32.70
CA ALA A 309 22.22 16.10 33.00
C ALA A 309 22.36 17.31 33.94
N LYS A 310 23.54 17.93 33.98
CA LYS A 310 23.85 19.07 34.86
C LYS A 310 22.87 20.25 34.69
N PRO A 311 22.48 20.68 33.48
CA PRO A 311 21.51 21.76 33.30
C PRO A 311 20.15 21.48 33.95
N ALA A 312 19.69 20.23 33.94
CA ALA A 312 18.45 19.85 34.61
C ALA A 312 18.57 20.01 36.13
N ARG A 313 19.72 19.65 36.73
CA ARG A 313 19.99 19.84 38.16
C ARG A 313 20.14 21.32 38.54
N ASP A 314 20.84 22.09 37.71
CA ASP A 314 21.01 23.52 37.94
C ASP A 314 19.66 24.28 37.86
N LEU A 315 18.77 23.89 36.93
CA LEU A 315 17.42 24.45 36.82
C LEU A 315 16.56 24.11 38.04
N ASP A 316 16.64 22.86 38.49
CA ASP A 316 15.93 22.33 39.64
C ASP A 316 16.28 23.10 40.92
N ASP A 317 17.59 23.25 41.21
CA ASP A 317 18.10 24.02 42.35
C ASP A 317 17.66 25.49 42.30
N LEU A 318 17.60 26.08 41.10
CA LEU A 318 17.20 27.48 40.92
C LEU A 318 15.69 27.66 41.17
N LEU A 319 14.85 26.81 40.58
CA LEU A 319 13.40 26.86 40.76
C LEU A 319 12.99 26.63 42.22
N GLU A 320 13.67 25.71 42.91
CA GLU A 320 13.46 25.46 44.34
C GLU A 320 13.84 26.68 45.20
N LYS A 321 14.97 27.34 44.91
CA LYS A 321 15.35 28.61 45.58
C LYS A 321 14.36 29.75 45.34
N MET A 322 13.69 29.77 44.19
CA MET A 322 12.67 30.77 43.84
C MET A 322 11.29 30.42 44.41
N GLY A 323 11.17 29.34 45.19
CA GLY A 323 9.95 28.95 45.89
C GLY A 323 9.01 28.03 45.11
N ALA A 324 9.38 27.58 43.91
CA ALA A 324 8.54 26.68 43.11
C ALA A 324 8.44 25.29 43.75
N GLN A 325 7.29 24.64 43.58
CA GLN A 325 6.99 23.35 44.19
C GLN A 325 7.27 22.20 43.21
N ARG A 326 8.26 21.37 43.55
CA ARG A 326 8.57 20.16 42.77
C ARG A 326 7.43 19.15 42.89
N MET A 327 6.80 18.80 41.77
CA MET A 327 5.68 17.86 41.76
C MET A 327 6.14 16.41 41.81
N MET A 328 7.33 16.07 41.28
CA MET A 328 7.93 14.72 41.30
C MET A 328 9.46 14.77 41.18
N PRO A 329 10.20 13.71 41.56
CA PRO A 329 11.65 13.68 41.39
C PRO A 329 12.08 13.95 39.94
N THR A 330 13.20 14.64 39.79
CA THR A 330 13.82 14.89 38.48
C THR A 330 14.20 13.57 37.82
N GLY A 331 13.75 13.36 36.58
CA GLY A 331 14.10 12.19 35.80
C GLY A 331 15.36 12.42 34.98
N PHE A 332 16.07 11.34 34.68
CA PHE A 332 17.31 11.38 33.90
C PHE A 332 17.28 10.33 32.79
N GLY A 333 17.61 10.74 31.57
CA GLY A 333 17.84 9.85 30.43
C GLY A 333 19.31 9.84 30.04
N ASP A 334 19.94 8.66 30.10
CA ASP A 334 21.35 8.46 29.75
C ASP A 334 21.47 7.77 28.38
N ASP A 335 22.21 8.37 27.46
CA ASP A 335 22.46 7.81 26.13
C ASP A 335 23.29 6.50 26.16
N GLN A 336 23.86 6.16 27.32
CA GLN A 336 24.62 4.92 27.53
C GLN A 336 23.75 3.73 27.95
N ASP A 337 22.46 3.94 28.22
CA ASP A 337 21.52 2.87 28.53
C ASP A 337 21.23 1.98 27.31
N THR A 338 20.68 0.79 27.58
CA THR A 338 20.38 -0.22 26.53
C THR A 338 19.44 0.31 25.45
N ASP A 339 18.52 1.19 25.84
CA ASP A 339 17.62 1.93 24.93
C ASP A 339 17.83 3.46 25.05
N GLN A 340 19.05 3.88 25.42
CA GLN A 340 19.43 5.30 25.57
C GLN A 340 18.47 6.03 26.55
N TYR A 341 18.27 7.34 26.34
CA TYR A 341 17.38 8.20 27.13
C TYR A 341 15.93 7.70 27.22
N HIS A 342 15.49 6.80 26.32
CA HIS A 342 14.12 6.25 26.36
C HIS A 342 13.85 5.42 27.62
N THR A 343 14.87 4.77 28.20
CA THR A 343 14.76 3.94 29.41
C THR A 343 14.26 4.79 30.58
N GLY A 344 15.02 5.82 30.94
CA GLY A 344 14.65 6.75 32.02
C GLY A 344 13.42 7.59 31.69
N PHE A 345 13.23 7.95 30.42
CA PHE A 345 12.06 8.74 30.00
C PHE A 345 10.75 7.96 30.16
N ALA A 346 10.71 6.67 29.82
CA ALA A 346 9.51 5.86 29.92
C ALA A 346 9.02 5.74 31.38
N GLU A 347 9.95 5.49 32.31
CA GLU A 347 9.64 5.40 33.74
C GLU A 347 9.15 6.74 34.30
N TRP A 348 9.92 7.81 34.08
CA TRP A 348 9.59 9.14 34.57
C TRP A 348 8.26 9.65 34.00
N LYS A 349 8.03 9.46 32.71
CA LYS A 349 6.79 9.84 32.04
C LYS A 349 5.58 9.10 32.62
N GLY A 350 5.72 7.81 32.96
CA GLY A 350 4.66 7.04 33.62
C GLY A 350 4.25 7.63 34.97
N GLN A 351 5.24 8.07 35.77
CA GLN A 351 5.00 8.74 37.06
C GLN A 351 4.34 10.11 36.88
N LEU A 352 4.77 10.89 35.87
CA LEU A 352 4.19 12.19 35.54
C LEU A 352 2.68 12.07 35.28
N PHE A 353 2.28 11.19 34.36
CA PHE A 353 0.87 11.07 33.97
C PHE A 353 -0.02 10.47 35.06
N SER A 354 0.53 9.59 35.91
CA SER A 354 -0.17 9.12 37.10
C SER A 354 -0.51 10.27 38.05
N ARG A 355 0.38 11.27 38.21
CA ARG A 355 0.13 12.44 39.07
C ARG A 355 -0.78 13.49 38.43
N LEU A 356 -0.85 13.53 37.10
CA LEU A 356 -1.77 14.41 36.37
C LEU A 356 -3.22 13.88 36.35
N GLY A 357 -3.48 12.70 36.92
CA GLY A 357 -4.81 12.09 36.95
C GLY A 357 -5.28 11.69 35.54
N VAL A 358 -4.35 11.27 34.68
CA VAL A 358 -4.65 10.72 33.36
C VAL A 358 -4.72 9.19 33.51
N ASP A 359 -5.92 8.65 33.72
CA ASP A 359 -6.13 7.21 33.86
C ASP A 359 -5.88 6.47 32.54
N LYS A 360 -5.29 5.28 32.63
CA LYS A 360 -4.94 4.43 31.48
C LYS A 360 -6.15 3.87 30.70
N ALA A 361 -7.39 4.16 31.12
CA ALA A 361 -8.56 3.37 30.73
C ALA A 361 -9.58 4.08 29.79
N ASP A 362 -9.63 5.42 29.73
CA ASP A 362 -10.75 6.12 29.06
C ASP A 362 -10.37 6.99 27.83
N ALA A 363 -9.22 6.72 27.20
CA ALA A 363 -8.86 7.33 25.91
C ALA A 363 -9.51 6.62 24.71
N ALA A 364 -10.77 6.21 24.85
CA ALA A 364 -11.60 5.66 23.77
C ALA A 364 -12.36 6.79 23.07
N GLY A 365 -11.65 7.63 22.31
CA GLY A 365 -12.27 8.71 21.56
C GLY A 365 -11.27 9.68 20.94
N GLY A 366 -10.70 9.29 19.80
CA GLY A 366 -9.99 10.20 18.88
C GLY A 366 -8.54 10.56 19.27
N GLY A 367 -7.58 9.91 18.61
CA GLY A 367 -6.16 10.33 18.61
C GLY A 367 -5.22 9.49 19.49
N ASP A 368 -5.16 8.17 19.28
CA ASP A 368 -4.07 7.29 19.74
C ASP A 368 -2.70 7.94 19.39
N ASP A 369 -1.75 8.03 20.30
CA ASP A 369 -0.73 6.99 20.39
C ASP A 369 -0.29 6.79 21.85
N GLY A 370 -0.62 5.62 22.41
CA GLY A 370 -0.02 5.08 23.64
C GLY A 370 1.51 4.86 23.54
N PRO A 371 2.09 3.83 24.19
CA PRO A 371 3.48 3.43 23.92
C PRO A 371 3.70 3.29 22.40
N VAL A 372 4.86 3.72 21.88
CA VAL A 372 5.14 3.60 20.44
C VAL A 372 5.03 2.13 20.06
N LYS A 373 3.95 1.80 19.36
CA LYS A 373 3.68 0.43 18.93
C LYS A 373 4.78 0.01 17.97
N THR A 374 5.30 -1.19 18.17
CA THR A 374 6.23 -1.82 17.23
C THR A 374 5.54 -2.01 15.88
N ASP A 375 6.30 -2.08 14.79
CA ASP A 375 5.75 -2.37 13.46
C ASP A 375 4.93 -3.69 13.47
N GLU A 376 5.27 -4.67 14.32
CA GLU A 376 4.51 -5.92 14.47
C GLU A 376 3.16 -5.70 15.16
N GLN A 377 3.12 -4.95 16.26
CA GLN A 377 1.87 -4.60 16.93
C GLN A 377 0.94 -3.81 16.01
N ILE A 378 1.48 -2.84 15.27
CA ILE A 378 0.72 -2.07 14.28
C ILE A 378 0.08 -3.01 13.24
N LYS A 379 0.81 -4.01 12.73
CA LYS A 379 0.24 -4.95 11.74
C LYS A 379 -0.92 -5.77 12.31
N VAL A 380 -0.79 -6.27 13.54
CA VAL A 380 -1.83 -7.07 14.20
C VAL A 380 -3.10 -6.25 14.45
N GLU A 381 -2.95 -5.02 14.94
CA GLU A 381 -4.08 -4.19 15.38
C GLU A 381 -4.86 -3.54 14.24
N THR A 382 -4.28 -3.47 13.03
CA THR A 382 -4.80 -2.66 11.92
C THR A 382 -5.66 -3.43 10.93
N LYS A 383 -6.14 -4.64 11.30
CA LYS A 383 -7.12 -5.43 10.55
C LYS A 383 -6.75 -5.58 9.06
N GLN A 384 -5.64 -6.26 8.79
CA GLN A 384 -5.05 -6.41 7.45
C GLN A 384 -4.67 -5.06 6.82
N LEU A 385 -3.91 -4.25 7.57
CA LEU A 385 -3.33 -2.98 7.13
C LEU A 385 -4.31 -1.84 6.84
N ARG A 386 -5.59 -1.97 7.21
CA ARG A 386 -6.61 -0.91 7.08
C ARG A 386 -6.33 0.26 8.01
N GLY A 387 -6.19 -0.04 9.30
CA GLY A 387 -5.99 0.95 10.36
C GLY A 387 -6.98 2.12 10.28
N SER A 388 -6.51 3.33 10.56
CA SER A 388 -7.23 4.60 10.36
C SER A 388 -6.96 5.22 8.99
N MET A 389 -6.40 4.48 8.03
CA MET A 389 -5.83 5.04 6.81
C MET A 389 -6.84 5.82 5.98
N LYS A 390 -8.07 5.32 5.91
CA LYS A 390 -9.13 5.91 5.10
C LYS A 390 -9.47 7.29 5.64
N GLU A 391 -9.75 7.36 6.93
CA GLU A 391 -10.07 8.58 7.68
C GLU A 391 -8.90 9.55 7.66
N SER A 392 -7.69 9.06 7.93
CA SER A 392 -6.46 9.86 7.94
C SER A 392 -6.16 10.50 6.61
N LEU A 393 -6.43 9.84 5.48
CA LEU A 393 -6.23 10.42 4.15
C LEU A 393 -7.35 11.37 3.73
N ASP A 394 -8.56 11.20 4.27
CA ASP A 394 -9.70 12.10 4.02
C ASP A 394 -9.63 13.38 4.87
N ASP A 395 -8.97 13.33 6.03
CA ASP A 395 -8.67 14.51 6.84
C ASP A 395 -7.57 15.36 6.18
N VAL A 396 -7.96 16.50 5.60
CA VAL A 396 -7.03 17.45 4.95
C VAL A 396 -6.62 18.62 5.84
N THR A 397 -6.90 18.57 7.15
CA THR A 397 -6.52 19.64 8.09
C THR A 397 -5.01 19.81 8.22
N THR A 398 -4.23 18.75 7.99
CA THR A 398 -2.77 18.77 7.95
C THR A 398 -2.23 18.00 6.74
N GLY A 399 -1.02 18.34 6.28
CA GLY A 399 -0.33 17.63 5.20
C GLY A 399 0.20 16.24 5.57
N GLN A 400 0.20 15.88 6.85
CA GLN A 400 0.70 14.60 7.37
C GLN A 400 -0.42 13.62 7.72
N ILE A 401 -0.07 12.33 7.80
CA ILE A 401 -0.88 11.27 8.42
C ILE A 401 -0.28 10.85 9.78
N PRO A 402 -1.08 10.24 10.67
CA PRO A 402 -0.61 9.73 11.95
C PRO A 402 0.56 8.75 11.83
N PHE A 403 1.38 8.64 12.88
CA PHE A 403 2.61 7.83 12.84
C PHE A 403 2.36 6.37 12.45
N GLN A 404 1.34 5.73 13.03
CA GLN A 404 0.95 4.36 12.67
C GLN A 404 0.64 4.21 11.17
N ASP A 405 -0.07 5.19 10.61
CA ASP A 405 -0.45 5.21 9.20
C ASP A 405 0.77 5.46 8.30
N THR A 406 1.80 6.18 8.76
CA THR A 406 3.08 6.24 8.04
C THR A 406 3.76 4.88 7.88
N LYS A 407 3.46 3.91 8.76
CA LYS A 407 3.96 2.53 8.64
C LYS A 407 3.09 1.72 7.68
N LEU A 408 1.78 1.82 7.80
CA LEU A 408 0.81 1.06 7.01
C LEU A 408 0.77 1.48 5.54
N ILE A 409 0.84 2.79 5.26
CA ILE A 409 0.75 3.31 3.89
C ILE A 409 1.88 2.77 2.99
N LYS A 410 2.99 2.33 3.59
CA LYS A 410 4.10 1.67 2.89
C LYS A 410 3.65 0.38 2.22
N SER A 411 2.81 -0.43 2.85
CA SER A 411 2.32 -1.67 2.23
C SER A 411 1.39 -1.41 1.04
N HIS A 412 0.85 -0.18 0.95
CA HIS A 412 0.07 0.35 -0.16
C HIS A 412 0.92 1.16 -1.14
N GLY A 413 2.24 0.97 -1.10
CA GLY A 413 3.16 1.52 -2.11
C GLY A 413 3.52 3.00 -1.93
N SER A 414 3.12 3.66 -0.83
CA SER A 414 3.40 5.08 -0.62
C SER A 414 4.26 5.37 0.63
N TYR A 415 4.96 6.50 0.62
CA TYR A 415 5.69 7.03 1.77
C TYR A 415 5.34 8.50 1.94
N GLN A 416 4.94 8.89 3.15
CA GLN A 416 5.05 10.28 3.55
C GLN A 416 6.53 10.67 3.59
N GLN A 417 6.82 11.83 3.03
CA GLN A 417 8.09 12.53 3.03
C GLN A 417 7.85 13.97 3.44
N ASP A 418 8.90 14.66 3.83
CA ASP A 418 8.90 16.10 3.94
C ASP A 418 10.14 16.67 3.27
N ASP A 419 9.99 17.88 2.72
CA ASP A 419 11.10 18.59 2.12
C ASP A 419 12.08 19.03 3.20
N ARG A 420 13.25 18.38 3.21
CA ARG A 420 14.31 18.63 4.20
C ARG A 420 15.00 19.96 3.98
N ASP A 421 14.99 20.49 2.75
CA ASP A 421 15.62 21.77 2.42
C ASP A 421 14.79 22.93 2.98
N LEU A 422 13.46 22.76 3.03
CA LEU A 422 12.52 23.75 3.58
C LEU A 422 12.22 23.55 5.07
N ARG A 423 12.63 22.43 5.67
CA ARG A 423 12.22 22.03 7.02
C ARG A 423 12.57 23.08 8.06
N GLU A 424 13.84 23.51 8.10
CA GLU A 424 14.31 24.46 9.11
C GLU A 424 13.62 25.82 8.99
N GLU A 425 13.43 26.32 7.77
CA GLU A 425 12.75 27.59 7.50
C GLU A 425 11.28 27.52 7.93
N ARG A 426 10.57 26.45 7.58
CA ARG A 426 9.16 26.25 7.93
C ARG A 426 8.95 26.08 9.43
N GLN A 427 9.87 25.39 10.10
CA GLN A 427 9.87 25.28 11.56
C GLN A 427 10.06 26.65 12.24
N LYS A 428 10.97 27.49 11.73
CA LYS A 428 11.15 28.88 12.22
C LYS A 428 9.89 29.74 12.02
N MET A 429 9.16 29.51 10.93
CA MET A 429 7.88 30.17 10.65
C MET A 429 6.70 29.62 11.47
N GLY A 430 6.90 28.55 12.26
CA GLY A 430 5.85 27.90 13.03
C GLY A 430 4.79 27.20 12.16
N VAL A 431 5.11 26.91 10.89
CA VAL A 431 4.20 26.20 9.97
C VAL A 431 4.62 24.74 9.85
N GLU A 432 3.68 23.87 9.47
CA GLU A 432 3.97 22.45 9.27
C GLU A 432 5.09 22.24 8.24
N ASN A 433 5.88 21.17 8.37
CA ASN A 433 6.85 20.80 7.34
C ASN A 433 6.15 20.66 5.97
N ALA A 434 6.89 20.87 4.89
CA ALA A 434 6.38 20.68 3.54
C ALA A 434 6.21 19.18 3.24
N PHE A 435 5.13 18.59 3.75
CA PHE A 435 4.82 17.18 3.57
C PHE A 435 4.36 16.88 2.15
N SER A 436 4.83 15.75 1.62
CA SER A 436 4.36 15.17 0.37
C SER A 436 4.47 13.65 0.44
N PHE A 437 3.96 12.97 -0.58
CA PHE A 437 3.97 11.53 -0.68
C PHE A 437 4.76 11.11 -1.92
N MET A 438 5.60 10.10 -1.74
CA MET A 438 6.15 9.32 -2.85
C MET A 438 5.30 8.08 -3.03
N ILE A 439 4.83 7.86 -4.26
CA ILE A 439 4.09 6.66 -4.64
C ILE A 439 4.97 5.83 -5.58
N ARG A 440 5.10 4.54 -5.27
CA ARG A 440 5.86 3.59 -6.08
C ARG A 440 4.91 2.59 -6.72
N ILE A 441 5.04 2.40 -8.03
CA ILE A 441 4.27 1.40 -8.74
C ILE A 441 4.88 0.00 -8.60
N ARG A 442 4.10 -0.99 -8.97
CA ARG A 442 4.50 -2.37 -9.20
C ARG A 442 4.66 -2.57 -10.71
N LEU A 443 5.82 -3.08 -11.15
CA LEU A 443 6.18 -3.22 -12.55
C LEU A 443 7.08 -4.46 -12.73
N PRO A 444 6.51 -5.67 -12.62
CA PRO A 444 7.31 -6.90 -12.65
C PRO A 444 8.10 -7.00 -13.95
N GLY A 445 9.37 -7.42 -13.85
CA GLY A 445 10.30 -7.46 -14.98
C GLY A 445 10.66 -6.10 -15.60
N GLY A 446 10.13 -4.99 -15.08
CA GLY A 446 10.38 -3.65 -15.62
C GLY A 446 9.70 -3.34 -16.95
N PHE A 447 8.75 -4.18 -17.38
CA PHE A 447 8.08 -4.01 -18.66
C PHE A 447 6.89 -3.06 -18.55
N CYS A 448 6.83 -2.08 -19.45
CA CYS A 448 5.68 -1.19 -19.61
C CYS A 448 5.36 -0.99 -21.10
N THR A 449 4.11 -0.67 -21.43
CA THR A 449 3.74 -0.22 -22.77
C THR A 449 3.99 1.28 -22.95
N ALA A 450 3.93 1.76 -24.20
CA ALA A 450 4.06 3.19 -24.50
C ALA A 450 2.90 4.01 -23.90
N GLU A 451 1.70 3.45 -23.89
CA GLU A 451 0.50 4.07 -23.31
C GLU A 451 0.62 4.20 -21.79
N GLN A 452 1.15 3.17 -21.12
CA GLN A 452 1.44 3.22 -19.69
C GLN A 452 2.51 4.27 -19.36
N TRP A 453 3.54 4.39 -20.20
CA TRP A 453 4.55 5.43 -20.06
C TRP A 453 3.94 6.83 -20.13
N ILE A 454 3.16 7.11 -21.19
CA ILE A 454 2.50 8.41 -21.39
C ILE A 454 1.54 8.70 -20.23
N ALA A 455 0.74 7.72 -19.82
CA ALA A 455 -0.18 7.89 -18.69
C ALA A 455 0.56 8.23 -17.38
N MET A 456 1.75 7.65 -17.14
CA MET A 456 2.55 7.99 -15.96
C MET A 456 3.21 9.35 -16.04
N ASP A 457 3.63 9.79 -17.23
CA ASP A 457 4.07 11.15 -17.48
C ASP A 457 2.95 12.16 -17.15
N ASP A 458 1.74 11.94 -17.68
CA ASP A 458 0.57 12.75 -17.37
C ASP A 458 0.25 12.77 -15.86
N ILE A 459 0.37 11.63 -15.18
CA ILE A 459 0.14 11.54 -13.74
C ILE A 459 1.18 12.37 -12.95
N CYS A 460 2.45 12.33 -13.35
CA CYS A 460 3.51 13.12 -12.71
C CYS A 460 3.24 14.62 -12.85
N GLN A 461 2.73 15.04 -13.99
CA GLN A 461 2.48 16.44 -14.34
C GLN A 461 1.24 16.98 -13.62
N ASN A 462 0.19 16.15 -13.53
CA ASN A 462 -1.09 16.57 -12.98
C ASN A 462 -1.19 16.46 -11.46
N PHE A 463 -0.50 15.49 -10.85
CA PHE A 463 -0.68 15.20 -9.42
C PHE A 463 0.58 15.33 -8.56
N ALA A 464 1.75 15.47 -9.18
CA ALA A 464 3.04 15.36 -8.54
C ALA A 464 3.96 16.52 -8.93
N ASN A 465 5.28 16.34 -8.84
CA ASN A 465 6.26 17.38 -9.14
C ASN A 465 6.78 17.38 -10.59
N GLY A 466 6.08 16.72 -11.53
CA GLY A 466 6.48 16.66 -12.93
C GLY A 466 7.69 15.76 -13.24
N THR A 467 8.13 14.91 -12.31
CA THR A 467 9.27 14.01 -12.50
C THR A 467 8.92 12.55 -12.23
N LEU A 468 9.46 11.66 -13.07
CA LEU A 468 9.37 10.20 -12.92
C LEU A 468 10.75 9.62 -12.57
N LYS A 469 10.86 8.91 -11.45
CA LYS A 469 12.12 8.31 -11.01
C LYS A 469 12.17 6.81 -11.27
N ILE A 470 12.99 6.39 -12.22
CA ILE A 470 13.34 4.97 -12.42
C ILE A 470 14.20 4.47 -11.25
N THR A 471 13.93 3.25 -10.78
CA THR A 471 14.57 2.67 -9.60
C THR A 471 15.44 1.47 -9.93
N THR A 472 16.36 1.13 -9.01
CA THR A 472 17.20 -0.08 -9.08
C THR A 472 16.44 -1.40 -8.97
N ARG A 473 15.09 -1.37 -8.91
CA ARG A 473 14.24 -2.56 -8.92
C ARG A 473 13.27 -2.56 -10.11
N GLN A 474 13.64 -1.89 -11.19
CA GLN A 474 12.87 -1.87 -12.44
C GLN A 474 11.42 -1.42 -12.23
N THR A 475 11.24 -0.38 -11.43
CA THR A 475 9.93 0.25 -11.20
C THR A 475 10.11 1.76 -11.08
N TRP A 476 9.01 2.51 -11.04
CA TRP A 476 8.98 3.96 -10.99
C TRP A 476 8.53 4.49 -9.63
N GLN A 477 9.00 5.68 -9.28
CA GLN A 477 8.53 6.48 -8.15
C GLN A 477 8.06 7.82 -8.66
N VAL A 478 6.89 8.24 -8.17
CA VAL A 478 6.28 9.55 -8.39
C VAL A 478 6.40 10.31 -7.08
N HIS A 479 7.04 11.49 -7.08
CA HIS A 479 7.34 12.28 -5.89
C HIS A 479 6.54 13.59 -5.85
N GLY A 480 6.34 14.14 -4.65
CA GLY A 480 5.67 15.43 -4.49
C GLY A 480 4.15 15.36 -4.54
N VAL A 481 3.56 14.17 -4.38
CA VAL A 481 2.09 14.03 -4.36
C VAL A 481 1.56 14.59 -3.04
N LEU A 482 0.71 15.61 -3.07
CA LEU A 482 0.11 16.16 -1.86
C LEU A 482 -0.92 15.19 -1.25
N LYS A 483 -1.10 15.21 0.08
CA LYS A 483 -2.02 14.32 0.82
C LYS A 483 -3.39 14.20 0.15
N ARG A 484 -4.02 15.34 -0.15
CA ARG A 484 -5.32 15.46 -0.83
C ARG A 484 -5.39 14.75 -2.20
N ASN A 485 -4.24 14.56 -2.85
CA ASN A 485 -4.16 13.95 -4.18
C ASN A 485 -3.81 12.46 -4.12
N VAL A 486 -3.33 11.91 -3.00
CA VAL A 486 -2.83 10.51 -2.91
C VAL A 486 -3.82 9.50 -3.48
N LYS A 487 -5.09 9.53 -3.03
CA LYS A 487 -6.11 8.60 -3.53
C LYS A 487 -6.40 8.81 -5.03
N ALA A 488 -6.44 10.06 -5.49
CA ALA A 488 -6.67 10.38 -6.90
C ALA A 488 -5.52 9.90 -7.79
N THR A 489 -4.28 10.08 -7.36
CA THR A 489 -3.09 9.60 -8.06
C THR A 489 -3.07 8.08 -8.16
N MET A 490 -3.35 7.36 -7.07
CA MET A 490 -3.41 5.89 -7.10
C MET A 490 -4.54 5.36 -7.99
N ARG A 491 -5.69 6.03 -8.04
CA ARG A 491 -6.77 5.71 -8.99
C ARG A 491 -6.36 5.96 -10.44
N ALA A 492 -5.64 7.06 -10.72
CA ALA A 492 -5.15 7.35 -12.05
C ALA A 492 -4.13 6.30 -12.52
N MET A 493 -3.21 5.88 -11.65
CA MET A 493 -2.30 4.76 -11.92
C MET A 493 -3.09 3.48 -12.22
N ASN A 494 -4.10 3.17 -11.40
CA ASN A 494 -4.93 1.97 -11.59
C ASN A 494 -5.69 1.99 -12.92
N LYS A 495 -6.21 3.16 -13.32
CA LYS A 495 -6.84 3.36 -14.64
C LYS A 495 -5.86 3.12 -15.80
N ALA A 496 -4.57 3.33 -15.60
CA ALA A 496 -3.51 3.03 -16.55
C ALA A 496 -3.02 1.56 -16.46
N CYS A 497 -3.78 0.67 -15.81
CA CYS A 497 -3.42 -0.73 -15.58
C CYS A 497 -2.09 -0.88 -14.82
N MET A 498 -1.81 0.04 -13.89
CA MET A 498 -0.67 -0.02 -12.97
C MET A 498 -1.16 0.13 -11.53
N ASP A 499 -0.66 -0.70 -10.62
CA ASP A 499 -1.00 -0.61 -9.20
C ASP A 499 0.23 -0.35 -8.34
N THR A 500 -0.01 -0.08 -7.06
CA THR A 500 1.02 0.23 -6.07
C THR A 500 0.99 -0.77 -4.91
N LEU A 501 0.13 -1.80 -5.02
CA LEU A 501 -0.05 -2.83 -4.01
C LEU A 501 1.28 -3.55 -3.79
N ALA A 502 1.67 -3.69 -2.53
CA ALA A 502 2.89 -4.38 -2.12
C ALA A 502 4.21 -3.84 -2.75
N ALA A 503 4.20 -2.65 -3.36
CA ALA A 503 5.43 -2.05 -3.89
C ALA A 503 6.44 -1.71 -2.77
N CYS A 504 5.92 -1.49 -1.56
CA CYS A 504 6.65 -1.11 -0.36
C CYS A 504 6.12 -1.90 0.86
N GLY A 505 6.61 -1.63 2.09
CA GLY A 505 6.20 -2.41 3.28
C GLY A 505 6.96 -3.73 3.47
N ASP A 506 6.43 -4.58 4.37
CA ASP A 506 6.97 -5.89 4.76
C ASP A 506 6.26 -7.04 4.02
N VAL A 507 6.46 -7.02 2.71
CA VAL A 507 5.84 -7.89 1.69
C VAL A 507 6.87 -8.25 0.63
N CYS A 508 6.50 -9.13 -0.30
CA CYS A 508 7.25 -9.35 -1.54
C CYS A 508 7.24 -8.06 -2.40
N ARG A 509 8.43 -7.55 -2.72
CA ARG A 509 8.62 -6.37 -3.56
C ARG A 509 8.57 -6.75 -5.04
N ASN A 510 8.61 -5.73 -5.91
CA ASN A 510 8.75 -5.90 -7.37
C ASN A 510 9.76 -7.01 -7.72
N VAL A 511 9.33 -7.98 -8.53
CA VAL A 511 10.15 -9.08 -9.00
C VAL A 511 10.91 -8.61 -10.24
N LEU A 512 12.24 -8.67 -10.19
CA LEU A 512 13.07 -8.25 -11.31
C LEU A 512 13.17 -9.37 -12.34
N CYS A 513 13.40 -8.99 -13.60
CA CYS A 513 13.80 -9.91 -14.67
C CYS A 513 14.87 -9.23 -15.52
N THR A 514 15.79 -9.99 -16.10
CA THR A 514 16.79 -9.43 -17.01
C THR A 514 16.14 -8.59 -18.11
N SER A 515 16.56 -7.33 -18.18
CA SER A 515 16.00 -6.30 -19.06
C SER A 515 16.62 -6.27 -20.44
N ARG A 516 17.80 -6.89 -20.60
CA ARG A 516 18.58 -6.87 -21.84
C ARG A 516 17.92 -7.79 -22.88
N PRO A 517 17.39 -7.29 -24.00
CA PRO A 517 16.56 -8.08 -24.92
C PRO A 517 17.35 -9.01 -25.85
N ASP A 518 18.66 -8.86 -25.93
CA ASP A 518 19.59 -9.61 -26.80
C ASP A 518 20.15 -10.89 -26.13
N VAL A 519 19.84 -11.14 -24.86
CA VAL A 519 20.38 -12.29 -24.09
C VAL A 519 19.83 -13.63 -24.54
N CYS A 520 18.65 -13.63 -25.17
CA CYS A 520 17.99 -14.82 -25.70
C CYS A 520 17.00 -14.43 -26.82
N SER A 521 16.29 -15.40 -27.39
CA SER A 521 15.24 -15.09 -28.37
C SER A 521 14.07 -14.36 -27.71
N LYS A 522 13.28 -13.63 -28.51
CA LYS A 522 12.13 -12.88 -28.01
C LYS A 522 11.08 -13.79 -27.36
N GLU A 523 10.89 -14.97 -27.94
CA GLU A 523 9.93 -15.97 -27.47
C GLU A 523 10.37 -16.53 -26.11
N LEU A 524 11.67 -16.80 -25.96
CA LEU A 524 12.23 -17.31 -24.71
C LEU A 524 12.25 -16.24 -23.62
N HIS A 525 12.53 -14.99 -23.96
CA HIS A 525 12.43 -13.86 -23.03
C HIS A 525 10.99 -13.70 -22.54
N ALA A 526 10.01 -13.74 -23.45
CA ALA A 526 8.60 -13.68 -23.12
C ALA A 526 8.14 -14.85 -22.23
N GLU A 527 8.63 -16.07 -22.48
CA GLU A 527 8.38 -17.24 -21.64
C GLU A 527 8.92 -17.03 -20.21
N ILE A 528 10.16 -16.55 -20.06
CA ILE A 528 10.77 -16.30 -18.75
C ILE A 528 10.05 -15.14 -18.02
N LEU A 529 9.64 -14.10 -18.77
CA LEU A 529 8.85 -13.00 -18.24
C LEU A 529 7.47 -13.46 -17.76
N HIS A 530 6.83 -14.42 -18.44
CA HIS A 530 5.61 -15.05 -17.98
C HIS A 530 5.78 -15.71 -16.61
N TYR A 531 6.83 -16.52 -16.40
CA TYR A 531 7.13 -17.10 -15.08
C TYR A 531 7.49 -16.04 -14.04
N THR A 532 8.10 -14.92 -14.45
CA THR A 532 8.35 -13.78 -13.57
C THR A 532 7.03 -13.19 -13.06
N TYR A 533 6.02 -13.05 -13.94
CA TYR A 533 4.68 -12.62 -13.56
C TYR A 533 3.99 -13.63 -12.66
N GLU A 534 4.12 -14.92 -12.93
CA GLU A 534 3.56 -15.95 -12.06
C GLU A 534 4.14 -15.88 -10.64
N ILE A 535 5.47 -15.81 -10.49
CA ILE A 535 6.13 -15.68 -9.17
C ILE A 535 5.61 -14.44 -8.43
N HIS A 536 5.52 -13.33 -9.17
CA HIS A 536 5.10 -12.05 -8.64
C HIS A 536 3.64 -12.03 -8.16
N ASP A 537 2.71 -12.44 -9.01
CA ASP A 537 1.28 -12.42 -8.71
C ASP A 537 0.92 -13.45 -7.64
N HIS A 538 1.62 -14.59 -7.62
CA HIS A 538 1.45 -15.62 -6.58
C HIS A 538 1.83 -15.10 -5.18
N CYS A 539 2.81 -14.19 -5.11
CA CYS A 539 3.28 -13.59 -3.86
C CYS A 539 2.52 -12.31 -3.46
N LEU A 540 1.45 -11.92 -4.16
CA LEU A 540 0.68 -10.72 -3.79
C LEU A 540 -0.16 -10.95 -2.52
N PRO A 541 -0.30 -9.91 -1.66
CA PRO A 541 -1.35 -9.91 -0.66
C PRO A 541 -2.74 -9.98 -1.31
N ARG A 542 -3.67 -10.68 -0.66
CA ARG A 542 -5.04 -10.90 -1.16
C ARG A 542 -6.09 -10.05 -0.42
N SER A 543 -5.64 -9.12 0.42
CA SER A 543 -6.49 -8.35 1.32
C SER A 543 -7.19 -7.25 0.56
N GLY A 544 -8.48 -7.04 0.85
CA GLY A 544 -9.27 -5.96 0.23
C GLY A 544 -8.84 -4.53 0.59
N ALA A 545 -7.96 -4.35 1.58
CA ALA A 545 -7.60 -3.06 2.17
C ALA A 545 -7.18 -2.00 1.13
N TYR A 546 -6.37 -2.36 0.13
CA TYR A 546 -5.94 -1.42 -0.91
C TYR A 546 -7.12 -0.85 -1.71
N HIS A 547 -8.06 -1.72 -2.11
CA HIS A 547 -9.25 -1.30 -2.85
C HIS A 547 -10.13 -0.41 -1.97
N GLU A 548 -10.36 -0.82 -0.72
CA GLU A 548 -11.20 -0.12 0.25
C GLU A 548 -10.72 1.29 0.59
N ILE A 549 -9.40 1.47 0.72
CA ILE A 549 -8.83 2.75 1.13
C ILE A 549 -8.69 3.72 -0.05
N PHE A 550 -8.17 3.24 -1.18
CA PHE A 550 -7.70 4.14 -2.26
C PHE A 550 -8.65 4.21 -3.45
N LEU A 551 -9.37 3.12 -3.73
CA LEU A 551 -10.20 3.00 -4.93
C LEU A 551 -11.70 3.23 -4.65
N MET A 552 -12.20 2.90 -3.45
CA MET A 552 -13.61 3.10 -3.09
C MET A 552 -13.98 4.58 -2.84
N GLN A 553 -15.15 4.99 -3.32
CA GLN A 553 -15.82 6.26 -3.01
C GLN A 553 -17.36 6.06 -2.97
N GLY A 554 -18.07 6.82 -2.11
CA GLY A 554 -19.54 6.86 -2.03
C GLY A 554 -20.22 5.68 -1.27
N PRO A 555 -21.54 5.76 -0.99
CA PRO A 555 -22.31 4.70 -0.32
C PRO A 555 -22.43 3.41 -1.14
N GLU A 556 -22.43 3.52 -2.48
CA GLU A 556 -22.60 2.43 -3.44
C GLU A 556 -21.46 1.39 -3.47
N MET A 557 -20.34 1.65 -2.79
CA MET A 557 -19.21 0.70 -2.69
C MET A 557 -19.21 -0.13 -1.40
N ALA A 558 -20.04 0.23 -0.39
CA ALA A 558 -20.14 -0.52 0.87
C ALA A 558 -20.89 -1.86 0.71
N GLU A 559 -21.84 -1.95 -0.24
CA GLU A 559 -22.52 -3.21 -0.60
C GLU A 559 -21.62 -4.16 -1.41
N LYS A 560 -20.59 -3.64 -2.08
CA LYS A 560 -19.64 -4.44 -2.88
C LYS A 560 -18.67 -5.29 -2.04
N ILE A 561 -18.73 -5.20 -0.72
CA ILE A 561 -17.98 -6.06 0.22
C ILE A 561 -18.47 -7.52 0.12
N GLN A 562 -19.71 -7.78 -0.29
CA GLN A 562 -20.31 -9.13 -0.25
C GLN A 562 -20.09 -10.01 -1.50
N ILE A 563 -19.46 -9.51 -2.57
CA ILE A 563 -19.28 -10.26 -3.83
C ILE A 563 -17.94 -11.03 -3.87
N MET A 564 -17.08 -10.87 -2.86
CA MET A 564 -16.16 -11.94 -2.50
C MET A 564 -16.93 -12.92 -1.63
N GLY A 565 -17.37 -14.04 -2.20
CA GLY A 565 -17.95 -15.18 -1.48
C GLY A 565 -16.97 -15.90 -0.56
N SER A 566 -16.14 -15.16 0.15
CA SER A 566 -15.64 -15.55 1.46
C SER A 566 -15.78 -14.29 2.31
N LEU A 567 -16.37 -14.45 3.49
CA LEU A 567 -16.25 -13.56 4.66
C LEU A 567 -15.03 -12.63 4.55
N PRO A 568 -15.09 -11.37 5.04
CA PRO A 568 -13.91 -10.50 5.08
C PRO A 568 -12.74 -11.37 5.48
N VAL A 569 -11.78 -11.58 4.58
CA VAL A 569 -10.72 -12.57 4.81
C VAL A 569 -10.02 -12.05 6.06
N GLU A 570 -10.39 -12.60 7.22
CA GLU A 570 -9.98 -12.08 8.51
C GLU A 570 -8.44 -12.24 8.61
N GLU A 571 -7.91 -13.19 7.86
CA GLU A 571 -6.50 -13.51 7.77
C GLU A 571 -5.96 -13.73 6.35
N GLU A 572 -4.97 -12.93 5.95
CA GLU A 572 -4.19 -13.11 4.72
C GLU A 572 -3.62 -14.54 4.61
N PRO A 573 -3.92 -15.32 3.55
CA PRO A 573 -3.57 -16.74 3.51
C PRO A 573 -2.06 -17.02 3.40
N LEU A 574 -1.32 -16.15 2.71
CA LEU A 574 0.13 -16.28 2.57
C LEU A 574 0.88 -15.51 3.67
N TYR A 575 0.39 -14.32 4.02
CA TYR A 575 1.11 -13.38 4.87
C TYR A 575 0.73 -13.49 6.36
N GLY A 576 -0.46 -14.00 6.67
CA GLY A 576 -1.04 -14.00 8.01
C GLY A 576 -1.29 -12.58 8.53
N LEU A 577 -1.75 -12.46 9.78
CA LEU A 577 -2.01 -11.17 10.44
C LEU A 577 -0.78 -10.25 10.52
N THR A 578 0.42 -10.82 10.59
CA THR A 578 1.66 -10.08 10.84
C THR A 578 2.48 -9.84 9.58
N TYR A 579 2.05 -10.30 8.40
CA TYR A 579 2.84 -10.23 7.17
C TYR A 579 4.29 -10.74 7.38
N LEU A 580 5.25 -10.28 6.59
CA LEU A 580 6.65 -10.67 6.78
C LEU A 580 7.31 -9.86 7.92
N PRO A 581 8.37 -10.38 8.54
CA PRO A 581 9.21 -9.60 9.46
C PRO A 581 9.86 -8.39 8.77
N ARG A 582 10.18 -8.54 7.47
CA ARG A 582 10.79 -7.48 6.66
C ARG A 582 10.60 -7.71 5.16
N LYS A 583 10.84 -6.66 4.37
CA LYS A 583 10.84 -6.69 2.89
C LYS A 583 11.49 -7.95 2.30
N PHE A 584 10.79 -8.59 1.36
CA PHE A 584 11.25 -9.74 0.59
C PHE A 584 11.51 -9.33 -0.86
N LYS A 585 12.64 -9.74 -1.42
CA LYS A 585 13.11 -9.27 -2.74
C LYS A 585 13.42 -10.47 -3.61
N VAL A 586 12.89 -10.46 -4.83
CA VAL A 586 13.09 -11.53 -5.81
C VAL A 586 13.72 -10.97 -7.08
N ALA A 587 14.54 -11.77 -7.74
CA ALA A 587 15.09 -11.48 -9.07
C ALA A 587 15.16 -12.75 -9.93
N VAL A 588 14.90 -12.59 -11.23
CA VAL A 588 15.07 -13.60 -12.26
C VAL A 588 16.20 -13.13 -13.19
N ALA A 589 17.26 -13.91 -13.33
CA ALA A 589 18.37 -13.60 -14.23
C ALA A 589 18.37 -14.52 -15.44
N ILE A 590 18.70 -13.96 -16.61
CA ILE A 590 18.89 -14.70 -17.84
C ILE A 590 20.38 -14.67 -18.21
N PRO A 591 21.14 -15.76 -17.99
CA PRO A 591 22.55 -15.83 -18.35
C PRO A 591 22.79 -15.52 -19.84
N PRO A 592 23.94 -14.91 -20.19
CA PRO A 592 25.05 -14.55 -19.29
C PRO A 592 24.86 -13.22 -18.53
N SER A 593 23.69 -12.57 -18.63
CA SER A 593 23.43 -11.29 -17.95
C SER A 593 23.11 -11.46 -16.47
N ASN A 594 23.67 -10.59 -15.64
CA ASN A 594 23.29 -10.42 -14.23
C ASN A 594 22.96 -8.93 -13.93
N ASP A 595 22.31 -8.25 -14.87
CA ASP A 595 21.85 -6.86 -14.76
C ASP A 595 20.86 -6.64 -13.60
N VAL A 596 20.21 -7.71 -13.15
CA VAL A 596 19.30 -7.71 -11.99
C VAL A 596 20.02 -7.85 -10.65
N ASP A 597 21.35 -8.04 -10.62
CA ASP A 597 22.15 -8.27 -9.41
C ASP A 597 21.56 -9.37 -8.52
N LEU A 598 21.37 -10.57 -9.10
CA LEU A 598 20.58 -11.66 -8.52
C LEU A 598 21.01 -12.03 -7.10
N PHE A 599 22.31 -12.07 -6.83
CA PHE A 599 22.85 -12.48 -5.53
C PHE A 599 22.57 -11.47 -4.39
N ALA A 600 22.06 -10.27 -4.68
CA ALA A 600 21.65 -9.30 -3.67
C ALA A 600 20.21 -9.51 -3.14
N HIS A 601 19.52 -10.57 -3.57
CA HIS A 601 18.08 -10.78 -3.38
C HIS A 601 17.75 -11.91 -2.40
N CYS A 602 16.57 -11.85 -1.77
CA CYS A 602 16.13 -12.89 -0.84
C CYS A 602 15.94 -14.24 -1.54
N ALA A 603 15.37 -14.21 -2.74
CA ALA A 603 15.25 -15.34 -3.66
C ALA A 603 15.73 -14.91 -5.06
N GLY A 604 16.49 -15.77 -5.72
CA GLY A 604 17.00 -15.58 -7.07
C GLY A 604 16.67 -16.79 -7.93
N PHE A 605 16.26 -16.57 -9.16
CA PHE A 605 15.99 -17.62 -10.15
C PHE A 605 16.88 -17.39 -11.38
N ILE A 606 17.83 -18.30 -11.62
CA ILE A 606 18.79 -18.21 -12.72
C ILE A 606 18.32 -19.15 -13.83
N ALA A 607 17.91 -18.60 -14.97
CA ALA A 607 17.39 -19.40 -16.08
C ALA A 607 18.42 -20.39 -16.61
N ILE A 608 18.01 -21.66 -16.76
CA ILE A 608 18.81 -22.72 -17.37
C ILE A 608 18.25 -22.97 -18.77
N ILE A 609 19.03 -22.54 -19.77
CA ILE A 609 18.63 -22.59 -21.18
C ILE A 609 19.52 -23.61 -21.90
N GLN A 610 18.90 -24.59 -22.56
CA GLN A 610 19.60 -25.56 -23.39
C GLN A 610 18.91 -25.68 -24.74
N ASN A 611 19.68 -25.61 -25.83
CA ASN A 611 19.16 -25.70 -27.21
C ASN A 611 17.99 -24.72 -27.48
N GLY A 612 18.06 -23.51 -26.92
CA GLY A 612 17.03 -22.47 -27.07
C GLY A 612 15.74 -22.71 -26.30
N LYS A 613 15.72 -23.64 -25.33
CA LYS A 613 14.54 -23.92 -24.48
C LYS A 613 14.86 -23.70 -23.01
N LEU A 614 13.90 -23.16 -22.27
CA LEU A 614 13.96 -23.07 -20.82
C LEU A 614 13.76 -24.45 -20.19
N LEU A 615 14.76 -24.95 -19.47
CA LEU A 615 14.64 -26.20 -18.71
C LEU A 615 14.10 -25.97 -17.29
N GLY A 616 14.38 -24.80 -16.72
CA GLY A 616 14.06 -24.46 -15.33
C GLY A 616 14.98 -23.38 -14.80
N PHE A 617 15.06 -23.29 -13.48
CA PHE A 617 15.82 -22.26 -12.78
C PHE A 617 16.72 -22.88 -11.73
N ASN A 618 18.00 -22.48 -11.70
CA ASN A 618 18.78 -22.61 -10.47
C ASN A 618 18.25 -21.58 -9.45
N VAL A 619 18.11 -21.99 -8.20
CA VAL A 619 17.50 -21.21 -7.13
C VAL A 619 18.59 -20.72 -6.18
N ALA A 620 18.63 -19.41 -5.93
CA ALA A 620 19.52 -18.78 -4.97
C ALA A 620 18.73 -18.16 -3.80
N VAL A 621 19.25 -18.20 -2.58
CA VAL A 621 18.56 -17.67 -1.39
C VAL A 621 19.48 -16.91 -0.44
N GLY A 622 18.93 -15.95 0.32
CA GLY A 622 19.64 -15.33 1.44
C GLY A 622 20.49 -14.10 1.08
N GLY A 623 20.29 -13.46 -0.06
CA GLY A 623 20.99 -12.23 -0.41
C GLY A 623 20.45 -10.97 0.29
N GLY A 624 21.32 -9.98 0.52
CA GLY A 624 20.88 -8.65 0.91
C GLY A 624 21.97 -7.68 1.36
N LEU A 625 21.89 -6.45 0.84
CA LEU A 625 22.92 -5.41 1.02
C LEU A 625 22.87 -4.62 2.34
N GLY A 626 21.72 -4.57 3.03
CA GLY A 626 21.52 -3.63 4.13
C GLY A 626 22.38 -3.93 5.36
N PHE A 627 23.13 -2.95 5.85
CA PHE A 627 23.92 -3.01 7.09
C PHE A 627 23.82 -1.67 7.83
N THR A 628 24.29 -1.62 9.08
CA THR A 628 24.37 -0.40 9.89
C THR A 628 25.83 -0.13 10.22
N HIS A 629 26.30 1.11 10.01
CA HIS A 629 27.65 1.52 10.39
C HIS A 629 27.89 1.26 11.89
N ASN A 630 29.09 0.81 12.23
CA ASN A 630 29.51 0.48 13.60
C ASN A 630 28.68 -0.63 14.28
N ASN A 631 27.91 -1.43 13.53
CA ASN A 631 27.21 -2.59 14.07
C ASN A 631 27.61 -3.87 13.33
N GLN A 632 28.53 -4.63 13.94
CA GLN A 632 29.06 -5.88 13.40
C GLN A 632 28.01 -6.99 13.27
N LYS A 633 26.88 -6.90 13.99
CA LYS A 633 25.76 -7.86 13.86
C LYS A 633 25.00 -7.70 12.54
N THR A 634 25.31 -6.67 11.74
CA THR A 634 24.68 -6.44 10.44
C THR A 634 25.73 -6.35 9.34
N HIS A 635 25.55 -7.10 8.25
CA HIS A 635 26.54 -7.19 7.16
C HIS A 635 25.85 -7.46 5.81
N PRO A 636 26.38 -6.99 4.66
CA PRO A 636 25.90 -7.44 3.36
C PRO A 636 26.18 -8.95 3.16
N ARG A 637 25.29 -9.67 2.47
CA ARG A 637 25.42 -11.10 2.20
C ARG A 637 25.02 -11.39 0.75
N LEU A 638 25.77 -12.26 0.07
CA LEU A 638 25.40 -12.83 -1.23
C LEU A 638 24.43 -14.00 -1.02
N ALA A 639 23.54 -14.24 -1.98
CA ALA A 639 22.67 -15.41 -1.98
C ALA A 639 23.44 -16.69 -2.34
N ASP A 640 23.09 -17.82 -1.72
CA ASP A 640 23.67 -19.13 -2.03
C ASP A 640 22.78 -19.88 -3.01
N VAL A 641 23.37 -20.53 -4.01
CA VAL A 641 22.63 -21.40 -4.94
C VAL A 641 22.35 -22.74 -4.25
N ILE A 642 21.08 -23.08 -4.03
CA ILE A 642 20.67 -24.22 -3.21
C ILE A 642 20.11 -25.40 -4.02
N GLY A 643 19.77 -25.19 -5.28
CA GLY A 643 19.20 -26.27 -6.10
C GLY A 643 18.60 -25.78 -7.40
N PHE A 644 17.76 -26.62 -7.99
CA PHE A 644 17.09 -26.41 -9.26
C PHE A 644 15.59 -26.67 -9.14
N CYS A 645 14.77 -25.89 -9.85
CA CYS A 645 13.32 -26.14 -9.97
C CYS A 645 12.88 -26.07 -11.43
N LYS A 646 11.78 -26.77 -11.75
CA LYS A 646 11.13 -26.63 -13.06
C LYS A 646 10.44 -25.26 -13.18
N PRO A 647 10.18 -24.77 -14.40
CA PRO A 647 9.61 -23.42 -14.57
C PRO A 647 8.29 -23.21 -13.83
N GLY A 648 7.33 -24.13 -13.96
CA GLY A 648 6.03 -24.03 -13.28
C GLY A 648 6.08 -24.16 -11.75
N ASP A 649 7.18 -24.69 -11.20
CA ASP A 649 7.37 -24.83 -9.76
C ASP A 649 7.94 -23.57 -9.11
N ALA A 650 8.46 -22.62 -9.91
CA ALA A 650 9.21 -21.47 -9.40
C ALA A 650 8.39 -20.59 -8.43
N LYS A 651 7.09 -20.42 -8.69
CA LYS A 651 6.18 -19.68 -7.79
C LYS A 651 6.00 -20.36 -6.44
N TYR A 652 5.90 -21.69 -6.41
CA TYR A 652 5.78 -22.47 -5.17
C TYR A 652 7.11 -22.50 -4.41
N VAL A 653 8.24 -22.60 -5.12
CA VAL A 653 9.57 -22.47 -4.49
C VAL A 653 9.73 -21.09 -3.86
N CYS A 654 9.32 -20.03 -4.56
CA CYS A 654 9.32 -18.67 -4.01
C CYS A 654 8.41 -18.55 -2.78
N GLU A 655 7.23 -19.16 -2.82
CA GLU A 655 6.31 -19.24 -1.68
C GLU A 655 6.99 -19.91 -0.48
N CYS A 656 7.62 -21.07 -0.66
CA CYS A 656 8.33 -21.77 0.41
C CYS A 656 9.45 -20.92 1.04
N ILE A 657 10.24 -20.21 0.23
CA ILE A 657 11.31 -19.33 0.75
C ILE A 657 10.69 -18.15 1.53
N LEU A 658 9.57 -17.62 1.03
CA LEU A 658 8.84 -16.53 1.67
C LEU A 658 8.20 -16.98 2.99
N THR A 659 7.61 -18.17 3.07
CA THR A 659 7.01 -18.71 4.29
C THR A 659 8.06 -19.07 5.33
N VAL A 660 9.24 -19.58 4.93
CA VAL A 660 10.38 -19.72 5.85
C VAL A 660 10.77 -18.37 6.45
N ALA A 661 10.81 -17.30 5.64
CA ALA A 661 11.07 -15.95 6.15
C ALA A 661 9.96 -15.44 7.08
N ARG A 662 8.70 -15.79 6.81
CA ARG A 662 7.53 -15.43 7.64
C ARG A 662 7.58 -16.11 9.00
N ASP A 663 7.88 -17.41 9.02
CA ASP A 663 7.72 -18.28 10.18
C ASP A 663 8.95 -18.28 11.09
N PHE A 664 10.16 -18.13 10.52
CA PHE A 664 11.42 -18.22 11.27
C PHE A 664 12.23 -16.92 11.28
N GLY A 665 11.78 -15.86 10.59
CA GLY A 665 12.49 -14.58 10.59
C GLY A 665 12.36 -13.81 11.91
N ASP A 666 13.45 -13.13 12.31
CA ASP A 666 13.49 -12.32 13.53
C ASP A 666 12.49 -11.16 13.47
N ARG A 667 11.57 -11.11 14.44
CA ARG A 667 10.57 -10.03 14.62
C ARG A 667 10.88 -9.10 15.79
N THR A 668 11.91 -9.40 16.57
CA THR A 668 12.36 -8.58 17.70
C THR A 668 13.24 -7.42 17.23
N GLY A 669 14.11 -7.66 16.24
CA GLY A 669 15.06 -6.67 15.72
C GLY A 669 14.93 -6.42 14.23
N ARG A 670 14.34 -5.29 13.80
CA ARG A 670 14.17 -4.97 12.36
C ARG A 670 15.47 -4.89 11.55
N LYS A 671 16.61 -4.61 12.21
CA LYS A 671 17.95 -4.61 11.57
C LYS A 671 18.44 -6.03 11.22
N HIS A 672 17.89 -7.03 11.90
CA HIS A 672 18.21 -8.46 11.76
C HIS A 672 17.05 -9.29 11.16
N ALA A 673 15.92 -8.66 10.83
CA ALA A 673 14.70 -9.28 10.31
C ALA A 673 14.70 -9.71 8.82
N ARG A 674 15.84 -9.65 8.11
CA ARG A 674 15.92 -10.01 6.68
C ARG A 674 16.30 -11.49 6.53
N VAL A 675 15.77 -12.14 5.49
CA VAL A 675 16.02 -13.56 5.14
C VAL A 675 17.48 -14.00 5.26
N LYS A 676 18.42 -13.12 4.89
CA LYS A 676 19.86 -13.37 4.97
C LYS A 676 20.43 -13.68 6.37
N TYR A 677 19.67 -13.42 7.43
CA TYR A 677 20.03 -13.76 8.81
C TYR A 677 19.27 -14.99 9.33
N THR A 678 18.20 -15.37 8.63
CA THR A 678 17.47 -16.61 8.85
C THR A 678 18.22 -17.79 8.23
N VAL A 679 18.80 -17.56 7.04
CA VAL A 679 19.80 -18.43 6.39
C VAL A 679 21.15 -18.21 7.05
#